data_AF-A0A6L8M268-F1
#
_entry.id   AF-A0A6L8M268-F1
#
_cell.length_a   1.000
_cell.length_b   1.000
_cell.length_c   1.000
_cell.angle_alpha   90.00
_cell.angle_beta   90.00
_cell.angle_gamma   90.00
#
_symmetry.space_group_name_H-M   'P 1'
#
loop_
_entity.id
_entity.type
_entity.pdbx_description
1 polymer ?
#
loop_
_entity_poly.entity_id
_entity_poly.type
_entity_poly.pdbx_seq_one_letter_code
_entity_poly.pdbx_strand_id
1 'polypeptide(L)'
;MKDIKPNLKPTLIACILCSASSLSFASVDNLTVAGFPDYVSHGTITDNQANIAVDTQVDSVFKYAGFGGNGDPCQILAYDELPLHDTIINAQNISNVSGKEVLPVMVVYTANGSGGMGYIGASGECTDGSGTLQDLQNDEALYKHYATFITQAVAAQDYSDGQSTPMSFILNPDFLGEFQKYWDQDSLKEEGSVHVNTQLTQAIDYIRTTYPNVTIPSQPIFENNIIGYIESINFIMELFAPNISYGWQMNIWAGDSALWLQADNDLSQEKADIVNDFLKELKVYNGDYKPDYIVFDKWERDGFDQVQTINLLHAANATNWDRYLKYVGYISSDAQVPAMLWQISAGHMPTKDEGSTLISENQQSSSGPYFMGDSRIGTDISIIDSSLLNKPMDASYYYGNSSNVEQFLSADIHDWSEPMINTLPSHNIFAILWGGGSTTSVSPISTNSGDGDWMADKIEQYSHDPVKLDGTGGGDGGDGGDGGDNLPPEVNLSTSQDSVDEQGEVTVNSEVNDPDGDNSQVTYSWSVSEGVEFQEIDNGHSIHFIAPDVDDDTNLTVTLEVTDSAGESSRSSIVINVHDLDSGNGGGNSDVDYVYPEGLENYTEGTVVDFGTEGIWQCYGAWAANCSNSAYAPGVAADPTWVEQQWKKLD
;
A
#
# COMPACT_ATOMS: atom_id res chain seq x y z
N MET A 1 8.44 38.60 -50.16
CA MET A 1 8.95 39.95 -50.52
C MET A 1 8.53 40.88 -49.38
N LYS A 2 9.50 41.39 -48.61
CA LYS A 2 9.42 42.36 -47.49
C LYS A 2 8.65 41.90 -46.24
N ASP A 3 9.31 41.44 -45.17
CA ASP A 3 10.10 42.19 -44.16
C ASP A 3 9.40 43.43 -43.59
N ILE A 4 8.87 43.30 -42.36
CA ILE A 4 8.91 44.34 -41.34
C ILE A 4 9.14 43.67 -39.97
N LYS A 5 10.40 43.70 -39.50
CA LYS A 5 10.72 43.65 -38.06
C LYS A 5 10.65 45.07 -37.49
N PRO A 6 10.33 45.25 -36.20
CA PRO A 6 10.94 46.30 -35.41
C PRO A 6 11.90 45.74 -34.36
N ASN A 7 13.02 46.45 -34.25
CA ASN A 7 14.10 46.28 -33.29
C ASN A 7 13.63 46.45 -31.84
N LEU A 8 14.13 45.61 -30.93
CA LEU A 8 14.45 46.00 -29.55
C LEU A 8 15.84 45.43 -29.20
N LYS A 9 16.72 46.33 -28.75
CA LYS A 9 18.12 46.05 -28.38
C LYS A 9 18.20 45.48 -26.94
N PRO A 10 19.28 44.74 -26.61
CA PRO A 10 19.42 44.02 -25.35
C PRO A 10 19.87 44.96 -24.23
N THR A 11 19.26 44.86 -23.04
CA THR A 11 19.78 45.52 -21.84
C THR A 11 19.61 44.65 -20.61
N LEU A 12 20.77 44.23 -20.08
CA LEU A 12 21.12 43.85 -18.71
C LEU A 12 20.27 42.80 -17.95
N ILE A 13 20.95 41.69 -17.69
CA ILE A 13 20.79 40.77 -16.57
C ILE A 13 20.57 41.56 -15.26
N ALA A 14 19.42 41.37 -14.65
CA ALA A 14 19.20 41.57 -13.23
C ALA A 14 18.56 40.28 -12.69
N CYS A 15 19.35 39.58 -11.88
CA CYS A 15 18.91 38.46 -11.06
C CYS A 15 17.76 38.95 -10.16
N ILE A 16 16.54 38.48 -10.42
CA ILE A 16 15.39 38.66 -9.54
C ILE A 16 14.97 37.27 -9.11
N LEU A 17 15.09 37.05 -7.80
CA LEU A 17 14.57 35.92 -7.06
C LEU A 17 13.20 35.50 -7.61
N CYS A 18 13.05 34.20 -7.90
CA CYS A 18 11.74 33.57 -8.08
C CYS A 18 10.92 33.76 -6.80
N SER A 19 10.14 34.83 -6.74
CA SER A 19 8.90 34.81 -5.97
C SER A 19 7.88 34.12 -6.87
N ALA A 20 7.74 32.80 -6.69
CA ALA A 20 6.57 32.09 -7.16
C ALA A 20 5.36 32.78 -6.54
N SER A 21 4.59 33.51 -7.36
CA SER A 21 3.24 33.90 -6.98
C SER A 21 2.45 32.61 -6.91
N SER A 22 2.40 31.97 -5.74
CA SER A 22 1.44 30.90 -5.47
C SER A 22 0.06 31.51 -5.62
N LEU A 23 -0.60 31.24 -6.74
CA LEU A 23 -2.05 31.35 -6.82
C LEU A 23 -2.58 30.38 -5.76
N SER A 24 -3.02 30.91 -4.62
CA SER A 24 -3.63 30.10 -3.58
C SER A 24 -4.98 29.64 -4.10
N PHE A 25 -5.09 28.35 -4.27
CA PHE A 25 -6.33 27.64 -4.50
C PHE A 25 -7.35 27.95 -3.40
N ALA A 26 -8.61 28.22 -3.76
CA ALA A 26 -9.69 28.29 -2.77
C ALA A 26 -10.08 26.85 -2.41
N SER A 27 -9.88 26.38 -1.19
CA SER A 27 -10.23 25.01 -0.79
C SER A 27 -11.74 24.84 -0.60
N VAL A 28 -12.22 23.60 -0.72
CA VAL A 28 -13.56 23.22 -0.25
C VAL A 28 -13.58 23.26 1.28
N ASP A 29 -14.68 23.73 1.87
CA ASP A 29 -14.79 23.93 3.33
C ASP A 29 -14.76 22.61 4.13
N ASN A 30 -15.13 21.49 3.50
CA ASN A 30 -15.14 20.17 4.11
C ASN A 30 -14.87 19.06 3.07
N LEU A 31 -13.87 18.21 3.33
CA LEU A 31 -13.50 17.09 2.46
C LEU A 31 -14.15 15.75 2.84
N THR A 32 -14.82 15.67 3.99
CA THR A 32 -15.45 14.42 4.44
C THR A 32 -16.64 14.08 3.56
N VAL A 33 -16.70 12.84 3.07
CA VAL A 33 -17.86 12.29 2.36
C VAL A 33 -18.41 11.14 3.21
N ALA A 34 -19.74 11.08 3.37
CA ALA A 34 -20.38 10.06 4.20
C ALA A 34 -20.03 8.64 3.71
N GLY A 35 -19.72 7.72 4.63
CA GLY A 35 -19.30 6.35 4.32
C GLY A 35 -17.80 6.19 4.04
N PHE A 36 -17.08 7.25 3.71
CA PHE A 36 -15.62 7.22 3.53
C PHE A 36 -14.90 7.60 4.84
N PRO A 37 -13.64 7.13 5.03
CA PRO A 37 -12.85 7.48 6.21
C PRO A 37 -12.47 8.97 6.27
N ASP A 38 -11.93 9.40 7.41
CA ASP A 38 -11.45 10.78 7.65
C ASP A 38 -10.04 11.06 7.09
N TYR A 39 -9.56 10.18 6.21
CA TYR A 39 -8.29 10.25 5.51
C TYR A 39 -8.47 9.95 4.03
N VAL A 40 -7.45 10.22 3.21
CA VAL A 40 -7.47 9.96 1.77
C VAL A 40 -7.65 8.46 1.56
N SER A 41 -8.80 8.09 1.01
CA SER A 41 -9.26 6.71 0.88
C SER A 41 -8.70 6.03 -0.36
N HIS A 42 -8.36 4.74 -0.23
CA HIS A 42 -7.95 3.88 -1.33
C HIS A 42 -9.03 2.84 -1.60
N GLY A 43 -9.42 2.67 -2.86
CA GLY A 43 -10.34 1.59 -3.24
C GLY A 43 -9.92 0.86 -4.50
N THR A 44 -10.57 -0.28 -4.76
CA THR A 44 -10.23 -1.11 -5.92
C THR A 44 -11.44 -1.77 -6.58
N ILE A 45 -11.33 -2.15 -7.85
CA ILE A 45 -12.41 -2.83 -8.57
C ILE A 45 -12.67 -4.23 -8.01
N THR A 46 -13.93 -4.67 -8.00
CA THR A 46 -14.34 -6.03 -7.67
C THR A 46 -15.22 -6.68 -8.75
N ASP A 47 -15.05 -7.98 -8.96
CA ASP A 47 -15.98 -8.81 -9.73
C ASP A 47 -16.98 -9.57 -8.83
N ASN A 48 -17.00 -9.29 -7.52
CA ASN A 48 -17.73 -9.98 -6.45
C ASN A 48 -17.31 -11.45 -6.25
N GLN A 49 -16.23 -11.90 -6.87
CA GLN A 49 -15.63 -13.19 -6.50
C GLN A 49 -14.85 -13.03 -5.19
N ALA A 50 -14.89 -14.07 -4.35
CA ALA A 50 -14.21 -14.11 -3.06
C ALA A 50 -12.67 -14.10 -3.14
N ASN A 51 -12.09 -13.84 -4.33
CA ASN A 51 -10.66 -13.89 -4.62
C ASN A 51 -9.99 -12.51 -4.70
N ILE A 52 -10.68 -11.42 -4.33
CA ILE A 52 -9.93 -10.23 -3.93
C ILE A 52 -9.06 -10.68 -2.76
N ALA A 53 -7.74 -10.57 -2.93
CA ALA A 53 -6.78 -10.96 -1.92
C ALA A 53 -7.25 -10.39 -0.59
N VAL A 54 -7.56 -11.29 0.33
CA VAL A 54 -8.21 -11.02 1.61
C VAL A 54 -7.30 -10.19 2.54
N ASP A 55 -6.08 -9.89 2.07
CA ASP A 55 -5.03 -9.10 2.70
C ASP A 55 -4.93 -7.65 2.19
N THR A 56 -5.80 -7.18 1.29
CA THR A 56 -5.74 -5.77 0.85
C THR A 56 -6.34 -4.82 1.90
N GLN A 57 -5.55 -3.81 2.31
CA GLN A 57 -5.94 -2.79 3.31
C GLN A 57 -6.78 -1.64 2.72
N VAL A 58 -7.54 -1.90 1.65
CA VAL A 58 -8.39 -0.91 0.98
C VAL A 58 -9.57 -0.49 1.85
N ASP A 59 -10.05 0.73 1.66
CA ASP A 59 -11.21 1.29 2.37
C ASP A 59 -12.51 1.15 1.56
N SER A 60 -12.42 0.85 0.27
CA SER A 60 -13.59 0.66 -0.58
C SER A 60 -13.36 -0.32 -1.72
N VAL A 61 -14.45 -0.92 -2.20
CA VAL A 61 -14.46 -1.73 -3.43
C VAL A 61 -15.53 -1.23 -4.36
N PHE A 62 -15.26 -1.17 -5.66
CA PHE A 62 -16.22 -0.67 -6.64
C PHE A 62 -16.61 -1.67 -7.72
N LYS A 63 -17.87 -1.60 -8.16
CA LYS A 63 -18.42 -2.46 -9.20
C LYS A 63 -19.50 -1.76 -10.01
N TYR A 64 -19.60 -2.07 -11.29
CA TYR A 64 -20.72 -1.67 -12.13
C TYR A 64 -22.05 -2.25 -11.63
N ALA A 65 -23.07 -1.39 -11.54
CA ALA A 65 -24.38 -1.70 -10.96
C ALA A 65 -25.32 -2.44 -11.92
N GLY A 66 -24.95 -2.49 -13.20
CA GLY A 66 -25.67 -3.19 -14.26
C GLY A 66 -24.98 -4.50 -14.69
N PHE A 67 -25.65 -5.29 -15.52
CA PHE A 67 -25.11 -6.54 -16.07
C PHE A 67 -24.36 -6.33 -17.38
N GLY A 68 -24.83 -5.38 -18.21
CA GLY A 68 -24.27 -5.11 -19.54
C GLY A 68 -23.13 -4.08 -19.58
N GLY A 69 -22.84 -3.40 -18.46
CA GLY A 69 -21.84 -2.33 -18.42
C GLY A 69 -22.24 -1.06 -19.19
N ASN A 70 -23.51 -0.95 -19.59
CA ASN A 70 -24.07 0.15 -20.39
C ASN A 70 -25.40 0.69 -19.80
N GLY A 71 -25.71 0.35 -18.55
CA GLY A 71 -26.96 0.73 -17.88
C GLY A 71 -28.17 -0.14 -18.21
N ASP A 72 -28.00 -1.22 -18.97
CA ASP A 72 -29.06 -2.19 -19.25
C ASP A 72 -30.34 -1.54 -19.84
N PRO A 73 -30.23 -0.69 -20.87
CA PRO A 73 -31.29 0.24 -21.31
C PRO A 73 -32.61 -0.46 -21.69
N CYS A 74 -32.57 -1.77 -21.98
CA CYS A 74 -33.71 -2.53 -22.49
C CYS A 74 -34.45 -3.35 -21.45
N GLN A 75 -34.04 -3.30 -20.19
CA GLN A 75 -34.68 -4.01 -19.09
C GLN A 75 -34.80 -3.14 -17.84
N ILE A 76 -35.75 -3.50 -16.97
CA ILE A 76 -35.79 -2.99 -15.61
C ILE A 76 -35.15 -4.05 -14.73
N LEU A 77 -34.11 -3.70 -14.00
CA LEU A 77 -33.46 -4.64 -13.10
C LEU A 77 -34.34 -4.89 -11.87
N ALA A 78 -34.60 -6.16 -11.58
CA ALA A 78 -35.40 -6.55 -10.43
C ALA A 78 -34.60 -6.35 -9.13
N TYR A 79 -35.27 -5.87 -8.07
CA TYR A 79 -34.65 -5.58 -6.78
C TYR A 79 -33.75 -6.72 -6.29
N ASP A 80 -34.30 -7.95 -6.18
CA ASP A 80 -33.58 -9.10 -5.63
C ASP A 80 -32.39 -9.58 -6.49
N GLU A 81 -32.27 -9.11 -7.73
CA GLU A 81 -31.22 -9.51 -8.67
C GLU A 81 -30.11 -8.45 -8.79
N LEU A 82 -30.22 -7.32 -8.08
CA LEU A 82 -29.26 -6.23 -8.23
C LEU A 82 -27.85 -6.64 -7.80
N PRO A 83 -26.81 -6.37 -8.62
CA PRO A 83 -25.41 -6.67 -8.29
C PRO A 83 -24.93 -6.07 -6.96
N LEU A 84 -25.55 -4.98 -6.51
CA LEU A 84 -25.21 -4.32 -5.25
C LEU A 84 -25.33 -5.25 -4.04
N HIS A 85 -26.24 -6.21 -4.04
CA HIS A 85 -26.41 -7.16 -2.94
C HIS A 85 -25.15 -8.00 -2.73
N ASP A 86 -24.59 -8.50 -3.83
CA ASP A 86 -23.35 -9.28 -3.81
C ASP A 86 -22.14 -8.39 -3.46
N THR A 87 -22.13 -7.14 -3.94
CA THR A 87 -21.03 -6.20 -3.65
C THR A 87 -20.98 -5.84 -2.17
N ILE A 88 -22.13 -5.64 -1.51
CA ILE A 88 -22.19 -5.43 -0.06
C ILE A 88 -21.64 -6.64 0.68
N ILE A 89 -22.05 -7.85 0.31
CA ILE A 89 -21.54 -9.09 0.94
C ILE A 89 -20.03 -9.20 0.74
N ASN A 90 -19.53 -8.87 -0.45
CA ASN A 90 -18.09 -8.87 -0.74
C ASN A 90 -17.34 -7.85 0.15
N ALA A 91 -17.82 -6.61 0.23
CA ALA A 91 -17.23 -5.57 1.09
C ALA A 91 -17.26 -5.94 2.58
N GLN A 92 -18.35 -6.56 3.07
CA GLN A 92 -18.44 -7.09 4.44
C GLN A 92 -17.44 -8.22 4.71
N ASN A 93 -17.22 -9.10 3.73
CA ASN A 93 -16.23 -10.17 3.86
C ASN A 93 -14.81 -9.62 3.94
N ILE A 94 -14.47 -8.63 3.11
CA ILE A 94 -13.16 -7.96 3.17
C ILE A 94 -13.02 -7.25 4.52
N SER A 95 -14.05 -6.52 4.96
CA SER A 95 -14.06 -5.84 6.27
C SER A 95 -13.78 -6.78 7.43
N ASN A 96 -14.38 -7.97 7.42
CA ASN A 96 -14.20 -8.96 8.48
C ASN A 96 -12.78 -9.52 8.57
N VAL A 97 -12.02 -9.46 7.47
CA VAL A 97 -10.67 -10.03 7.40
C VAL A 97 -9.61 -8.97 7.62
N SER A 98 -9.76 -7.79 7.01
CA SER A 98 -8.85 -6.66 7.24
C SER A 98 -9.05 -6.01 8.62
N GLY A 99 -10.21 -6.21 9.24
CA GLY A 99 -10.58 -5.55 10.49
C GLY A 99 -10.92 -4.06 10.32
N LYS A 100 -11.06 -3.58 9.08
CA LYS A 100 -11.43 -2.21 8.71
C LYS A 100 -12.80 -2.20 8.04
N GLU A 101 -13.51 -1.08 8.09
CA GLU A 101 -14.76 -0.93 7.34
C GLU A 101 -14.43 -0.68 5.86
N VAL A 102 -14.96 -1.53 4.97
CA VAL A 102 -14.81 -1.40 3.52
C VAL A 102 -16.15 -0.99 2.93
N LEU A 103 -16.17 0.18 2.26
CA LEU A 103 -17.37 0.72 1.63
C LEU A 103 -17.58 0.14 0.22
N PRO A 104 -18.73 -0.45 -0.10
CA PRO A 104 -19.07 -0.79 -1.47
C PRO A 104 -19.46 0.48 -2.25
N VAL A 105 -18.90 0.64 -3.46
CA VAL A 105 -19.15 1.76 -4.36
C VAL A 105 -19.73 1.25 -5.67
N MET A 106 -20.97 1.64 -6.01
CA MET A 106 -21.64 1.18 -7.22
C MET A 106 -21.49 2.20 -8.35
N VAL A 107 -21.05 1.74 -9.52
CA VAL A 107 -20.93 2.55 -10.74
C VAL A 107 -22.20 2.39 -11.56
N VAL A 108 -23.00 3.44 -11.65
CA VAL A 108 -24.37 3.42 -12.18
C VAL A 108 -24.45 4.21 -13.48
N TYR A 109 -25.06 3.61 -14.50
CA TYR A 109 -25.48 4.32 -15.71
C TYR A 109 -27.00 4.50 -15.68
N THR A 110 -27.46 5.74 -15.72
CA THR A 110 -28.84 6.15 -15.97
C THR A 110 -29.03 6.64 -17.41
N ALA A 111 -27.93 6.71 -18.18
CA ALA A 111 -27.86 6.72 -19.64
C ALA A 111 -26.46 6.21 -20.06
N ASN A 112 -26.34 5.49 -21.17
CA ASN A 112 -25.05 4.95 -21.62
C ASN A 112 -24.13 6.06 -22.16
N GLY A 113 -23.18 6.51 -21.33
CA GLY A 113 -22.11 7.43 -21.73
C GLY A 113 -21.04 6.77 -22.61
N SER A 114 -20.67 5.52 -22.30
CA SER A 114 -19.54 4.84 -22.94
C SER A 114 -19.79 4.45 -24.40
N GLY A 115 -21.06 4.43 -24.84
CA GLY A 115 -21.44 4.34 -26.26
C GLY A 115 -21.21 5.63 -27.06
N GLY A 116 -20.77 6.71 -26.41
CA GLY A 116 -20.68 8.05 -26.96
C GLY A 116 -22.05 8.68 -27.20
N MET A 117 -22.07 9.92 -27.69
CA MET A 117 -23.35 10.61 -27.94
C MET A 117 -24.16 10.02 -29.11
N GLY A 118 -23.51 9.42 -30.11
CA GLY A 118 -24.04 9.32 -31.48
C GLY A 118 -24.77 8.05 -31.91
N TYR A 119 -24.98 7.05 -31.05
CA TYR A 119 -25.60 5.79 -31.51
C TYR A 119 -27.12 5.80 -31.33
N ILE A 120 -27.84 6.15 -32.41
CA ILE A 120 -29.27 5.87 -32.60
C ILE A 120 -29.37 4.58 -33.42
N GLY A 121 -29.70 3.47 -32.77
CA GLY A 121 -30.10 2.25 -33.48
C GLY A 121 -31.29 2.58 -34.40
N ALA A 122 -31.30 2.06 -35.62
CA ALA A 122 -32.31 2.43 -36.65
C ALA A 122 -33.76 2.00 -36.32
N SER A 123 -33.99 1.37 -35.16
CA SER A 123 -35.29 0.99 -34.65
C SER A 123 -35.62 1.88 -33.44
N GLY A 124 -36.81 2.48 -33.39
CA GLY A 124 -37.33 3.10 -32.16
C GLY A 124 -37.58 2.11 -31.00
N GLU A 125 -37.07 0.89 -31.12
CA GLU A 125 -37.00 -0.12 -30.07
C GLU A 125 -35.74 0.13 -29.26
N CYS A 126 -35.78 -0.15 -27.95
CA CYS A 126 -34.55 -0.19 -27.18
C CYS A 126 -33.58 -1.24 -27.77
N THR A 127 -32.32 -0.86 -27.96
CA THR A 127 -31.26 -1.75 -28.43
C THR A 127 -30.12 -1.81 -27.41
N ASP A 128 -29.62 -3.00 -27.13
CA ASP A 128 -28.42 -3.18 -26.33
C ASP A 128 -27.21 -2.56 -27.06
N GLY A 129 -26.43 -1.71 -26.36
CA GLY A 129 -25.35 -0.91 -26.96
C GLY A 129 -25.78 0.45 -27.54
N SER A 130 -26.89 1.02 -27.06
CA SER A 130 -27.30 2.41 -27.39
C SER A 130 -26.29 3.45 -26.94
N GLY A 131 -26.24 4.61 -27.62
CA GLY A 131 -25.46 5.76 -27.17
C GLY A 131 -26.32 6.72 -26.33
N THR A 132 -25.70 7.74 -25.75
CA THR A 132 -26.37 8.64 -24.80
C THR A 132 -27.62 9.31 -25.37
N LEU A 133 -27.60 9.78 -26.64
CA LEU A 133 -28.78 10.40 -27.26
C LEU A 133 -29.95 9.44 -27.37
N GLN A 134 -29.70 8.18 -27.72
CA GLN A 134 -30.75 7.18 -27.85
C GLN A 134 -31.41 6.90 -26.51
N ASP A 135 -30.63 6.81 -25.43
CA ASP A 135 -31.18 6.56 -24.10
C ASP A 135 -32.03 7.72 -23.60
N LEU A 136 -31.62 8.96 -23.86
CA LEU A 136 -32.34 10.16 -23.43
C LEU A 136 -33.59 10.46 -24.28
N GLN A 137 -33.54 10.20 -25.59
CA GLN A 137 -34.62 10.56 -26.52
C GLN A 137 -35.59 9.40 -26.79
N ASN A 138 -35.24 8.18 -26.38
CA ASN A 138 -36.15 7.04 -26.42
C ASN A 138 -36.91 6.94 -25.10
N ASP A 139 -38.21 7.25 -25.15
CA ASP A 139 -39.12 7.19 -24.01
C ASP A 139 -39.05 5.85 -23.24
N GLU A 140 -38.98 4.72 -23.95
CA GLU A 140 -38.92 3.40 -23.31
C GLU A 140 -37.59 3.20 -22.56
N ALA A 141 -36.46 3.59 -23.17
CA ALA A 141 -35.14 3.48 -22.54
C ALA A 141 -35.05 4.41 -21.32
N LEU A 142 -35.44 5.68 -21.46
CA LEU A 142 -35.44 6.65 -20.38
C LEU A 142 -36.30 6.21 -19.18
N TYR A 143 -37.50 5.67 -19.46
CA TYR A 143 -38.37 5.09 -18.42
C TYR A 143 -37.67 3.93 -17.69
N LYS A 144 -37.03 3.01 -18.42
CA LYS A 144 -36.35 1.85 -17.83
C LYS A 144 -35.15 2.26 -17.00
N HIS A 145 -34.36 3.22 -17.47
CA HIS A 145 -33.27 3.82 -16.70
C HIS A 145 -33.75 4.42 -15.39
N TYR A 146 -34.82 5.22 -15.40
CA TYR A 146 -35.41 5.74 -14.17
C TYR A 146 -35.91 4.62 -13.24
N ALA A 147 -36.63 3.64 -13.77
CA ALA A 147 -37.18 2.55 -12.97
C ALA A 147 -36.07 1.69 -12.32
N THR A 148 -35.03 1.36 -13.08
CA THR A 148 -33.84 0.66 -12.58
C THR A 148 -33.12 1.49 -11.51
N PHE A 149 -32.87 2.78 -11.78
CA PHE A 149 -32.15 3.63 -10.84
C PHE A 149 -32.91 3.84 -9.53
N ILE A 150 -34.23 4.06 -9.58
CA ILE A 150 -35.04 4.12 -8.36
C ILE A 150 -34.99 2.78 -7.62
N THR A 151 -35.02 1.64 -8.33
CA THR A 151 -34.91 0.32 -7.68
C THR A 151 -33.55 0.15 -6.98
N GLN A 152 -32.45 0.58 -7.61
CA GLN A 152 -31.11 0.59 -7.02
C GLN A 152 -31.01 1.52 -5.80
N ALA A 153 -31.57 2.73 -5.89
CA ALA A 153 -31.61 3.70 -4.81
C ALA A 153 -32.37 3.17 -3.59
N VAL A 154 -33.56 2.58 -3.81
CA VAL A 154 -34.36 1.95 -2.74
C VAL A 154 -33.60 0.78 -2.11
N ALA A 155 -33.01 -0.11 -2.92
CA ALA A 155 -32.25 -1.24 -2.42
C ALA A 155 -31.04 -0.80 -1.58
N ALA A 156 -30.28 0.20 -2.04
CA ALA A 156 -29.18 0.79 -1.30
C ALA A 156 -29.65 1.37 0.06
N GLN A 157 -30.74 2.12 0.04
CA GLN A 157 -31.32 2.73 1.24
C GLN A 157 -31.81 1.72 2.27
N ASP A 158 -32.31 0.55 1.84
CA ASP A 158 -32.76 -0.52 2.73
C ASP A 158 -31.60 -1.13 3.55
N TYR A 159 -30.35 -1.00 3.10
CA TYR A 159 -29.16 -1.37 3.87
C TYR A 159 -28.72 -0.32 4.88
N SER A 160 -29.26 0.90 4.81
CA SER A 160 -28.92 1.93 5.79
C SER A 160 -29.62 1.63 7.11
N ASP A 161 -28.85 1.52 8.18
CA ASP A 161 -29.35 1.36 9.54
C ASP A 161 -29.78 2.69 10.20
N GLY A 162 -29.82 3.77 9.41
CA GLY A 162 -30.17 5.12 9.86
C GLY A 162 -29.03 5.87 10.56
N GLN A 163 -27.81 5.32 10.62
CA GLN A 163 -26.64 6.00 11.20
C GLN A 163 -25.41 6.00 10.29
N SER A 164 -25.14 4.93 9.52
CA SER A 164 -24.04 4.89 8.55
C SER A 164 -24.53 4.89 7.11
N THR A 165 -23.69 5.42 6.23
CA THR A 165 -23.85 5.32 4.77
C THR A 165 -23.36 3.94 4.34
N PRO A 166 -24.25 3.01 3.96
CA PRO A 166 -23.89 1.61 3.69
C PRO A 166 -23.15 1.41 2.37
N MET A 167 -23.16 2.41 1.48
CA MET A 167 -22.52 2.40 0.17
C MET A 167 -22.48 3.79 -0.46
N SER A 168 -21.76 3.92 -1.58
CA SER A 168 -21.73 5.15 -2.38
C SER A 168 -21.99 4.89 -3.87
N PHE A 169 -22.52 5.86 -4.61
CA PHE A 169 -22.76 5.75 -6.06
C PHE A 169 -21.88 6.70 -6.90
N ILE A 170 -21.25 6.16 -7.94
CA ILE A 170 -20.63 6.94 -9.03
C ILE A 170 -21.60 6.95 -10.20
N LEU A 171 -22.09 8.13 -10.58
CA LEU A 171 -23.12 8.28 -11.60
C LEU A 171 -22.54 8.61 -12.98
N ASN A 172 -23.10 7.92 -13.97
CA ASN A 172 -23.01 8.18 -15.40
C ASN A 172 -21.59 8.35 -15.94
N PRO A 173 -20.74 7.31 -15.86
CA PRO A 173 -19.45 7.33 -16.53
C PRO A 173 -19.55 7.73 -18.00
N ASP A 174 -18.59 8.54 -18.45
CA ASP A 174 -18.44 9.15 -19.77
C ASP A 174 -19.54 10.15 -20.18
N PHE A 175 -20.70 10.16 -19.52
CA PHE A 175 -21.85 10.94 -19.96
C PHE A 175 -21.55 12.44 -20.05
N LEU A 176 -21.05 13.04 -18.96
CA LEU A 176 -20.80 14.48 -18.94
C LEU A 176 -19.65 14.85 -19.89
N GLY A 177 -18.59 14.04 -19.96
CA GLY A 177 -17.48 14.28 -20.88
C GLY A 177 -17.86 14.15 -22.35
N GLU A 178 -18.65 13.13 -22.72
CA GLU A 178 -19.17 12.93 -24.07
C GLU A 178 -20.13 14.05 -24.46
N PHE A 179 -20.99 14.46 -23.52
CA PHE A 179 -21.89 15.58 -23.75
C PHE A 179 -21.13 16.89 -23.94
N GLN A 180 -20.06 17.12 -23.18
CA GLN A 180 -19.22 18.31 -23.33
C GLN A 180 -18.50 18.34 -24.69
N LYS A 181 -18.13 17.19 -25.26
CA LYS A 181 -17.57 17.09 -26.62
C LYS A 181 -18.62 17.20 -27.72
N TYR A 182 -19.90 17.06 -27.38
CA TYR A 182 -20.98 17.07 -28.36
C TYR A 182 -21.07 18.44 -29.04
N TRP A 183 -21.16 18.44 -30.37
CA TRP A 183 -21.13 19.68 -31.15
C TRP A 183 -22.47 20.44 -31.13
N ASP A 184 -23.58 19.79 -30.77
CA ASP A 184 -24.94 20.37 -30.76
C ASP A 184 -25.58 20.30 -29.35
N GLN A 185 -24.89 20.81 -28.34
CA GLN A 185 -25.37 20.78 -26.96
C GLN A 185 -26.70 21.52 -26.77
N ASP A 186 -26.93 22.57 -27.55
CA ASP A 186 -28.13 23.41 -27.45
C ASP A 186 -29.40 22.62 -27.76
N SER A 187 -29.33 21.66 -28.70
CA SER A 187 -30.48 20.81 -29.05
C SER A 187 -31.06 20.02 -27.85
N LEU A 188 -30.20 19.59 -26.92
CA LEU A 188 -30.61 18.87 -25.71
C LEU A 188 -31.04 19.80 -24.57
N LYS A 189 -30.80 21.11 -24.69
CA LYS A 189 -31.27 22.12 -23.73
C LYS A 189 -32.67 22.65 -24.11
N GLU A 190 -33.13 22.41 -25.34
CA GLU A 190 -34.47 22.79 -25.79
C GLU A 190 -35.57 22.02 -25.04
N GLU A 191 -36.66 22.70 -24.68
CA GLU A 191 -37.83 22.08 -24.05
C GLU A 191 -38.44 21.02 -24.98
N GLY A 192 -38.69 19.83 -24.42
CA GLY A 192 -39.20 18.66 -25.14
C GLY A 192 -38.11 17.76 -25.72
N SER A 193 -36.83 18.08 -25.57
CA SER A 193 -35.73 17.25 -26.06
C SER A 193 -35.53 15.97 -25.24
N VAL A 194 -35.95 15.95 -23.98
CA VAL A 194 -35.92 14.79 -23.08
C VAL A 194 -37.23 14.75 -22.30
N HIS A 195 -38.05 13.70 -22.42
CA HIS A 195 -39.38 13.64 -21.80
C HIS A 195 -39.36 13.27 -20.30
N VAL A 196 -38.63 14.03 -19.49
CA VAL A 196 -38.34 13.78 -18.07
C VAL A 196 -39.59 13.47 -17.26
N ASN A 197 -40.59 14.37 -17.26
CA ASN A 197 -41.71 14.28 -16.33
C ASN A 197 -42.58 13.05 -16.58
N THR A 198 -42.87 12.76 -17.85
CA THR A 198 -43.71 11.60 -18.23
C THR A 198 -43.01 10.31 -17.85
N GLN A 199 -41.72 10.18 -18.15
CA GLN A 199 -41.00 8.92 -17.95
C GLN A 199 -40.64 8.68 -16.49
N LEU A 200 -40.30 9.73 -15.72
CA LEU A 200 -40.13 9.63 -14.28
C LEU A 200 -41.44 9.25 -13.57
N THR A 201 -42.57 9.85 -13.96
CA THR A 201 -43.89 9.49 -13.41
C THR A 201 -44.20 8.01 -13.66
N GLN A 202 -43.94 7.54 -14.89
CA GLN A 202 -44.14 6.15 -15.26
C GLN A 202 -43.25 5.20 -14.43
N ALA A 203 -41.99 5.55 -14.20
CA ALA A 203 -41.07 4.79 -13.35
C ALA A 203 -41.55 4.74 -11.90
N ILE A 204 -41.97 5.86 -11.33
CA ILE A 204 -42.53 5.93 -9.98
C ILE A 204 -43.82 5.10 -9.85
N ASP A 205 -44.69 5.11 -10.85
CA ASP A 205 -45.90 4.29 -10.87
C ASP A 205 -45.58 2.78 -10.92
N TYR A 206 -44.54 2.40 -11.65
CA TYR A 206 -44.00 1.04 -11.64
C TYR A 206 -43.50 0.65 -10.25
N ILE A 207 -42.71 1.51 -9.59
CA ILE A 207 -42.18 1.25 -8.24
C ILE A 207 -43.31 1.12 -7.23
N ARG A 208 -44.32 1.98 -7.27
CA ARG A 208 -45.49 1.92 -6.38
C ARG A 208 -46.26 0.60 -6.51
N THR A 209 -46.32 0.06 -7.73
CA THR A 209 -47.05 -1.19 -8.02
C THR A 209 -46.23 -2.42 -7.64
N THR A 210 -44.92 -2.37 -7.87
CA THR A 210 -44.01 -3.52 -7.70
C THR A 210 -43.52 -3.64 -6.26
N TYR A 211 -43.25 -2.52 -5.60
CA TYR A 211 -42.71 -2.42 -4.25
C TYR A 211 -43.62 -1.55 -3.35
N PRO A 212 -44.81 -2.04 -2.96
CA PRO A 212 -45.86 -1.23 -2.33
C PRO A 212 -45.51 -0.66 -0.95
N ASN A 213 -44.40 -1.12 -0.34
CA ASN A 213 -43.93 -0.64 0.95
C ASN A 213 -43.00 0.58 0.83
N VAL A 214 -42.55 0.94 -0.37
CA VAL A 214 -41.72 2.13 -0.61
C VAL A 214 -42.57 3.38 -0.46
N THR A 215 -42.17 4.28 0.43
CA THR A 215 -42.86 5.56 0.62
C THR A 215 -42.41 6.53 -0.46
N ILE A 216 -43.35 7.01 -1.26
CA ILE A 216 -43.08 7.94 -2.37
C ILE A 216 -43.69 9.31 -2.03
N PRO A 217 -42.89 10.32 -1.68
CA PRO A 217 -43.35 11.70 -1.51
C PRO A 217 -43.66 12.37 -2.86
N SER A 218 -44.13 13.61 -2.82
CA SER A 218 -44.54 14.35 -4.03
C SER A 218 -43.34 14.69 -4.91
N GLN A 219 -43.41 14.29 -6.18
CA GLN A 219 -42.46 14.68 -7.22
C GLN A 219 -42.65 16.15 -7.66
N PRO A 220 -41.58 16.95 -7.79
CA PRO A 220 -41.62 18.26 -8.43
C PRO A 220 -41.73 18.13 -9.96
N ILE A 221 -42.09 19.24 -10.63
CA ILE A 221 -42.09 19.29 -12.10
C ILE A 221 -40.71 19.79 -12.55
N PHE A 222 -40.06 19.03 -13.43
CA PHE A 222 -38.78 19.37 -14.04
C PHE A 222 -38.97 19.99 -15.43
N GLU A 223 -37.94 20.59 -15.99
CA GLU A 223 -37.92 20.93 -17.42
C GLU A 223 -37.83 19.63 -18.26
N ASN A 224 -38.41 19.60 -19.46
CA ASN A 224 -38.30 18.42 -20.33
C ASN A 224 -37.09 18.56 -21.26
N ASN A 225 -35.91 18.65 -20.67
CA ASN A 225 -34.63 18.79 -21.36
C ASN A 225 -33.51 18.14 -20.54
N ILE A 226 -32.27 18.28 -20.98
CA ILE A 226 -31.09 17.72 -20.30
C ILE A 226 -30.89 18.25 -18.88
N ILE A 227 -31.24 19.50 -18.62
CA ILE A 227 -31.10 20.14 -17.30
C ILE A 227 -32.11 19.49 -16.35
N GLY A 228 -33.36 19.36 -16.76
CA GLY A 228 -34.38 18.68 -15.97
C GLY A 228 -34.09 17.19 -15.76
N TYR A 229 -33.43 16.52 -16.72
CA TYR A 229 -32.95 15.15 -16.55
C TYR A 229 -31.93 15.06 -15.41
N ILE A 230 -30.88 15.90 -15.42
CA ILE A 230 -29.85 15.92 -14.37
C ILE A 230 -30.48 16.23 -13.01
N GLU A 231 -31.33 17.27 -12.92
CA GLU A 231 -32.04 17.62 -11.69
C GLU A 231 -32.90 16.46 -11.17
N SER A 232 -33.53 15.70 -12.07
CA SER A 232 -34.36 14.55 -11.70
C SER A 232 -33.56 13.34 -11.19
N ILE A 233 -32.35 13.11 -11.71
CA ILE A 233 -31.44 12.05 -11.22
C ILE A 233 -30.96 12.40 -9.80
N ASN A 234 -30.53 13.64 -9.56
CA ASN A 234 -30.15 14.09 -8.22
C ASN A 234 -31.33 14.02 -7.24
N PHE A 235 -32.54 14.39 -7.70
CA PHE A 235 -33.75 14.25 -6.91
C PHE A 235 -34.04 12.80 -6.51
N ILE A 236 -33.81 11.82 -7.39
CA ILE A 236 -34.00 10.40 -7.05
C ILE A 236 -33.12 10.00 -5.86
N MET A 237 -31.86 10.42 -5.84
CA MET A 237 -30.95 10.12 -4.72
C MET A 237 -31.42 10.76 -3.42
N GLU A 238 -31.69 12.07 -3.42
CA GLU A 238 -32.21 12.79 -2.26
C GLU A 238 -33.47 12.13 -1.67
N LEU A 239 -34.30 11.56 -2.55
CA LEU A 239 -35.60 11.05 -2.15
C LEU A 239 -35.61 9.60 -1.71
N PHE A 240 -35.01 8.74 -2.53
CA PHE A 240 -35.07 7.30 -2.36
C PHE A 240 -33.84 6.75 -1.63
N ALA A 241 -32.74 7.51 -1.58
CA ALA A 241 -31.49 7.10 -0.95
C ALA A 241 -30.79 8.26 -0.18
N PRO A 242 -31.48 9.00 0.71
CA PRO A 242 -30.91 10.14 1.43
C PRO A 242 -29.69 9.81 2.32
N ASN A 243 -29.47 8.53 2.64
CA ASN A 243 -28.31 8.10 3.43
C ASN A 243 -27.15 7.56 2.56
N ILE A 244 -27.28 7.60 1.23
CA ILE A 244 -26.30 7.10 0.27
C ILE A 244 -25.56 8.28 -0.34
N SER A 245 -24.24 8.32 -0.19
CA SER A 245 -23.42 9.34 -0.85
C SER A 245 -23.36 9.09 -2.35
N TYR A 246 -23.26 10.15 -3.15
CA TYR A 246 -23.11 10.00 -4.59
C TYR A 246 -22.38 11.16 -5.25
N GLY A 247 -21.80 10.88 -6.43
CA GLY A 247 -21.13 11.88 -7.24
C GLY A 247 -21.26 11.61 -8.73
N TRP A 248 -21.21 12.67 -9.53
CA TRP A 248 -21.19 12.56 -10.99
C TRP A 248 -19.76 12.44 -11.49
N GLN A 249 -19.59 11.60 -12.52
CA GLN A 249 -18.30 11.45 -13.18
C GLN A 249 -18.08 12.48 -14.30
N MET A 250 -16.83 12.94 -14.40
CA MET A 250 -16.32 13.84 -15.42
C MET A 250 -15.00 13.31 -16.00
N ASN A 251 -14.81 13.41 -17.30
CA ASN A 251 -13.56 13.03 -17.97
C ASN A 251 -12.58 14.20 -18.07
N ILE A 252 -11.34 13.88 -18.42
CA ILE A 252 -10.26 14.86 -18.64
C ILE A 252 -10.29 15.58 -20.01
N TRP A 253 -11.28 15.32 -20.87
CA TRP A 253 -11.27 15.88 -22.24
C TRP A 253 -11.51 17.40 -22.30
N ALA A 254 -12.14 17.98 -21.26
CA ALA A 254 -12.40 19.41 -21.14
C ALA A 254 -12.97 20.06 -22.44
N GLY A 255 -13.97 19.40 -23.02
CA GLY A 255 -14.70 19.82 -24.21
C GLY A 255 -14.10 19.40 -25.56
N ASP A 256 -12.91 18.79 -25.58
CA ASP A 256 -12.28 18.35 -26.83
C ASP A 256 -11.51 17.04 -26.63
N SER A 257 -10.25 17.13 -26.18
CA SER A 257 -9.35 15.99 -26.02
C SER A 257 -8.43 16.15 -24.82
N ALA A 258 -7.81 15.05 -24.39
CA ALA A 258 -6.81 15.04 -23.31
C ALA A 258 -5.44 15.65 -23.70
N LEU A 259 -5.27 16.14 -24.94
CA LEU A 259 -3.99 16.69 -25.44
C LEU A 259 -3.45 17.83 -24.59
N TRP A 260 -4.31 18.57 -23.90
CA TRP A 260 -3.89 19.69 -23.05
C TRP A 260 -2.96 19.26 -21.92
N LEU A 261 -3.05 18.01 -21.44
CA LEU A 261 -2.13 17.48 -20.44
C LEU A 261 -0.69 17.46 -20.96
N GLN A 262 -0.50 17.30 -22.27
CA GLN A 262 0.79 17.20 -22.96
C GLN A 262 1.34 18.55 -23.46
N ALA A 263 0.62 19.66 -23.23
CA ALA A 263 1.01 20.98 -23.73
C ALA A 263 2.33 21.49 -23.12
N ASP A 264 3.03 22.39 -23.81
CA ASP A 264 4.26 23.00 -23.26
C ASP A 264 3.97 23.87 -22.03
N ASN A 265 2.83 24.57 -22.03
CA ASN A 265 2.36 25.40 -20.93
C ASN A 265 1.30 24.68 -20.07
N ASP A 266 1.23 25.04 -18.79
CA ASP A 266 0.18 24.57 -17.89
C ASP A 266 -1.17 25.21 -18.27
N LEU A 267 -2.12 24.38 -18.70
CA LEU A 267 -3.47 24.77 -19.11
C LEU A 267 -4.55 24.35 -18.09
N SER A 268 -4.15 23.85 -16.91
CA SER A 268 -5.06 23.17 -15.98
C SER A 268 -6.22 24.06 -15.52
N GLN A 269 -5.95 25.34 -15.22
CA GLN A 269 -6.99 26.31 -14.85
C GLN A 269 -7.94 26.61 -16.02
N GLU A 270 -7.41 26.88 -17.21
CA GLU A 270 -8.23 27.19 -18.39
C GLU A 270 -9.18 26.04 -18.71
N LYS A 271 -8.69 24.80 -18.62
CA LYS A 271 -9.52 23.61 -18.85
C LYS A 271 -10.53 23.37 -17.74
N ALA A 272 -10.16 23.63 -16.50
CA ALA A 272 -11.09 23.59 -15.38
C ALA A 272 -12.22 24.62 -15.52
N ASP A 273 -11.90 25.85 -15.94
CA ASP A 273 -12.89 26.91 -16.13
C ASP A 273 -13.95 26.53 -17.18
N ILE A 274 -13.54 25.89 -18.29
CA ILE A 274 -14.46 25.38 -19.32
C ILE A 274 -15.42 24.33 -18.73
N VAL A 275 -14.91 23.44 -17.89
CA VAL A 275 -15.71 22.37 -17.27
C VAL A 275 -16.64 22.93 -16.20
N ASN A 276 -16.17 23.89 -15.41
CA ASN A 276 -16.95 24.58 -14.40
C ASN A 276 -18.14 25.34 -15.02
N ASP A 277 -17.90 26.09 -16.10
CA ASP A 277 -18.98 26.79 -16.81
C ASP A 277 -20.02 25.80 -17.35
N PHE A 278 -19.57 24.67 -17.90
CA PHE A 278 -20.45 23.59 -18.38
C PHE A 278 -21.27 22.96 -17.24
N LEU A 279 -20.64 22.59 -16.12
CA LEU A 279 -21.32 22.02 -14.95
C LEU A 279 -22.34 22.98 -14.36
N LYS A 280 -22.02 24.29 -14.31
CA LYS A 280 -22.92 25.35 -13.85
C LYS A 280 -24.13 25.54 -14.76
N GLU A 281 -23.91 25.49 -16.07
CA GLU A 281 -24.97 25.59 -17.07
C GLU A 281 -25.96 24.44 -16.94
N LEU A 282 -25.46 23.23 -16.69
CA LEU A 282 -26.27 22.02 -16.49
C LEU A 282 -26.83 21.87 -15.08
N LYS A 283 -26.51 22.81 -14.17
CA LYS A 283 -26.94 22.81 -12.77
C LYS A 283 -26.54 21.56 -11.98
N VAL A 284 -25.42 20.91 -12.32
CA VAL A 284 -25.03 19.64 -11.69
C VAL A 284 -24.81 19.80 -10.18
N TYR A 285 -24.12 20.87 -9.76
CA TYR A 285 -23.77 21.14 -8.34
C TYR A 285 -24.40 22.44 -7.78
N ASN A 286 -24.97 23.27 -8.65
CA ASN A 286 -25.65 24.53 -8.31
C ASN A 286 -27.17 24.49 -8.50
N GLY A 287 -27.75 23.30 -8.76
CA GLY A 287 -29.19 23.06 -8.73
C GLY A 287 -29.75 22.90 -7.31
N ASP A 288 -31.05 22.60 -7.24
CA ASP A 288 -31.77 22.42 -5.96
C ASP A 288 -31.38 21.11 -5.24
N TYR A 289 -31.01 20.07 -6.00
CA TYR A 289 -30.56 18.77 -5.51
C TYR A 289 -29.10 18.56 -5.91
N LYS A 290 -28.24 18.25 -4.94
CA LYS A 290 -26.79 18.33 -5.11
C LYS A 290 -26.12 17.00 -4.78
N PRO A 291 -25.18 16.52 -5.62
CA PRO A 291 -24.31 15.41 -5.28
C PRO A 291 -23.32 15.79 -4.17
N ASP A 292 -22.80 14.80 -3.47
CA ASP A 292 -21.87 14.96 -2.34
C ASP A 292 -20.42 15.19 -2.80
N TYR A 293 -20.06 14.65 -3.97
CA TYR A 293 -18.71 14.74 -4.54
C TYR A 293 -18.72 14.73 -6.08
N ILE A 294 -17.57 15.01 -6.67
CA ILE A 294 -17.31 14.87 -8.11
C ILE A 294 -16.25 13.80 -8.37
N VAL A 295 -16.38 13.06 -9.47
CA VAL A 295 -15.49 11.94 -9.81
C VAL A 295 -14.74 12.25 -11.11
N PHE A 296 -13.44 11.95 -11.17
CA PHE A 296 -12.61 12.26 -12.32
C PHE A 296 -11.97 11.04 -12.96
N ASP A 297 -12.41 10.74 -14.18
CA ASP A 297 -11.83 9.69 -15.02
C ASP A 297 -10.74 10.21 -15.93
N LYS A 298 -9.53 9.71 -15.66
CA LYS A 298 -8.37 9.93 -16.51
C LYS A 298 -8.46 9.13 -17.81
N TRP A 299 -9.32 8.11 -17.89
CA TRP A 299 -9.52 7.11 -18.95
C TRP A 299 -8.85 5.77 -18.62
N GLU A 300 -9.68 4.74 -18.46
CA GLU A 300 -9.35 3.36 -18.09
C GLU A 300 -8.29 2.68 -18.99
N ARG A 301 -6.99 2.98 -18.81
CA ARG A 301 -5.86 2.16 -19.29
C ARG A 301 -4.61 2.38 -18.44
N ASP A 302 -3.74 1.38 -18.42
CA ASP A 302 -2.38 1.53 -17.92
C ASP A 302 -1.57 2.49 -18.83
N GLY A 303 -0.88 3.44 -18.20
CA GLY A 303 -0.23 4.55 -18.92
C GLY A 303 0.88 4.13 -19.90
N PHE A 304 1.57 3.01 -19.65
CA PHE A 304 2.65 2.47 -20.49
C PHE A 304 2.34 1.08 -21.05
N ASP A 305 1.06 0.84 -21.37
CA ASP A 305 0.56 -0.34 -22.10
C ASP A 305 1.21 -0.46 -23.51
N GLN A 306 0.52 -1.02 -24.50
CA GLN A 306 0.98 -1.13 -25.86
C GLN A 306 1.20 0.24 -26.48
N VAL A 307 2.12 0.31 -27.44
CA VAL A 307 2.49 1.55 -28.17
C VAL A 307 1.26 2.25 -28.77
N GLN A 308 0.26 1.49 -29.21
CA GLN A 308 -1.00 2.03 -29.70
C GLN A 308 -1.76 2.77 -28.59
N THR A 309 -1.88 2.17 -27.40
CA THR A 309 -2.50 2.78 -26.22
C THR A 309 -1.71 4.02 -25.79
N ILE A 310 -0.38 3.94 -25.74
CA ILE A 310 0.45 5.10 -25.45
C ILE A 310 0.14 6.22 -26.43
N ASN A 311 0.15 5.99 -27.74
CA ASN A 311 -0.13 7.04 -28.72
C ASN A 311 -1.59 7.54 -28.75
N LEU A 312 -2.47 7.01 -27.88
CA LEU A 312 -3.79 7.57 -27.58
C LEU A 312 -3.77 8.53 -26.37
N LEU A 313 -2.60 8.94 -25.86
CA LEU A 313 -2.41 9.94 -24.79
C LEU A 313 -2.66 9.43 -23.36
N HIS A 314 -2.58 8.12 -23.13
CA HIS A 314 -2.78 7.55 -21.80
C HIS A 314 -1.56 7.72 -20.87
N ALA A 315 -0.35 7.83 -21.42
CA ALA A 315 0.86 8.03 -20.63
C ALA A 315 0.90 9.41 -19.96
N ALA A 316 1.40 9.45 -18.72
CA ALA A 316 1.60 10.67 -17.94
C ALA A 316 2.99 10.62 -17.27
N ASN A 317 3.76 11.70 -17.35
CA ASN A 317 4.91 11.93 -16.47
C ASN A 317 4.45 12.75 -15.25
N ALA A 318 5.38 13.11 -14.35
CA ALA A 318 5.06 13.82 -13.12
C ALA A 318 4.37 15.17 -13.39
N THR A 319 4.82 15.91 -14.41
CA THR A 319 4.20 17.17 -14.86
C THR A 319 2.77 16.97 -15.34
N ASN A 320 2.48 15.89 -16.07
CA ASN A 320 1.12 15.60 -16.51
C ASN A 320 0.20 15.27 -15.33
N TRP A 321 0.70 14.52 -14.34
CA TRP A 321 -0.07 14.21 -13.14
C TRP A 321 -0.32 15.45 -12.27
N ASP A 322 0.66 16.33 -12.09
CA ASP A 322 0.48 17.61 -11.40
C ASP A 322 -0.59 18.48 -12.07
N ARG A 323 -0.60 18.53 -13.40
CA ARG A 323 -1.63 19.22 -14.18
C ARG A 323 -3.02 18.58 -13.99
N TYR A 324 -3.09 17.26 -13.95
CA TYR A 324 -4.32 16.53 -13.67
C TYR A 324 -4.85 16.88 -12.26
N LEU A 325 -4.00 16.87 -11.24
CA LEU A 325 -4.39 17.22 -9.86
C LEU A 325 -4.86 18.68 -9.74
N LYS A 326 -4.16 19.62 -10.37
CA LYS A 326 -4.59 21.02 -10.45
C LYS A 326 -5.95 21.17 -11.12
N TYR A 327 -6.16 20.51 -12.26
CA TYR A 327 -7.43 20.53 -12.99
C TYR A 327 -8.58 20.00 -12.12
N VAL A 328 -8.37 18.85 -11.48
CA VAL A 328 -9.34 18.24 -10.54
C VAL A 328 -9.67 19.22 -9.42
N GLY A 329 -8.63 19.78 -8.79
CA GLY A 329 -8.79 20.76 -7.76
C GLY A 329 -9.65 21.94 -8.24
N TYR A 330 -9.27 22.59 -9.34
CA TYR A 330 -9.92 23.84 -9.76
C TYR A 330 -11.41 23.62 -10.05
N ILE A 331 -11.79 22.42 -10.48
CA ILE A 331 -13.19 22.07 -10.68
C ILE A 331 -13.88 21.83 -9.34
N SER A 332 -13.29 21.00 -8.47
CA SER A 332 -13.84 20.70 -7.15
C SER A 332 -14.07 21.96 -6.31
N SER A 333 -13.14 22.92 -6.34
CA SER A 333 -13.27 24.20 -5.66
C SER A 333 -14.42 25.04 -6.18
N ASP A 334 -14.63 25.10 -7.48
CA ASP A 334 -15.71 25.91 -8.02
C ASP A 334 -17.08 25.24 -7.81
N ALA A 335 -17.12 23.91 -7.90
CA ALA A 335 -18.29 23.10 -7.58
C ALA A 335 -18.60 23.06 -6.07
N GLN A 336 -17.63 23.41 -5.21
CA GLN A 336 -17.71 23.38 -3.75
C GLN A 336 -18.05 21.99 -3.19
N VAL A 337 -17.50 20.95 -3.80
CA VAL A 337 -17.64 19.55 -3.36
C VAL A 337 -16.31 18.81 -3.49
N PRO A 338 -16.00 17.83 -2.62
CA PRO A 338 -14.76 17.04 -2.71
C PRO A 338 -14.65 16.25 -4.02
N ALA A 339 -13.42 15.88 -4.39
CA ALA A 339 -13.13 15.10 -5.58
C ALA A 339 -12.66 13.67 -5.27
N MET A 340 -13.08 12.74 -6.11
CA MET A 340 -12.60 11.36 -6.16
C MET A 340 -11.88 11.11 -7.50
N LEU A 341 -10.73 10.46 -7.46
CA LEU A 341 -10.03 10.00 -8.65
C LEU A 341 -10.48 8.59 -9.00
N TRP A 342 -10.93 8.36 -10.25
CA TRP A 342 -11.46 7.08 -10.72
C TRP A 342 -11.58 7.15 -12.24
N GLN A 343 -11.02 6.28 -13.07
CA GLN A 343 -10.34 5.01 -12.79
C GLN A 343 -8.82 5.16 -12.98
N ILE A 344 -8.05 5.04 -11.90
CA ILE A 344 -6.59 5.22 -11.95
C ILE A 344 -5.89 3.86 -12.01
N SER A 345 -4.90 3.69 -12.87
CA SER A 345 -4.10 2.45 -12.92
C SER A 345 -3.31 2.24 -11.63
N ALA A 346 -3.37 1.02 -11.08
CA ALA A 346 -2.51 0.59 -9.98
C ALA A 346 -1.07 0.26 -10.44
N GLY A 347 -0.84 0.11 -11.74
CA GLY A 347 0.43 -0.39 -12.25
C GLY A 347 1.62 0.52 -11.94
N HIS A 348 2.79 -0.09 -11.82
CA HIS A 348 4.06 0.59 -11.55
C HIS A 348 5.07 0.52 -12.69
N MET A 349 6.21 1.17 -12.48
CA MET A 349 7.37 1.16 -13.37
C MET A 349 8.38 0.16 -12.80
N PRO A 350 8.51 -1.06 -13.35
CA PRO A 350 9.41 -2.06 -12.77
C PRO A 350 10.87 -1.65 -12.94
N THR A 351 11.70 -2.01 -11.96
CA THR A 351 13.16 -1.83 -12.05
C THR A 351 13.81 -2.87 -12.96
N LYS A 352 15.07 -2.65 -13.35
CA LYS A 352 15.86 -3.64 -14.12
C LYS A 352 15.97 -4.99 -13.42
N ASP A 353 16.04 -4.99 -12.10
CA ASP A 353 16.17 -6.21 -11.29
C ASP A 353 14.84 -6.96 -11.22
N GLU A 354 13.72 -6.23 -11.22
CA GLU A 354 12.36 -6.78 -11.24
C GLU A 354 11.96 -7.34 -12.62
N GLY A 355 12.38 -6.65 -13.69
CA GLY A 355 12.07 -6.99 -15.08
C GLY A 355 10.57 -6.92 -15.36
N SER A 356 9.98 -8.00 -15.87
CA SER A 356 8.53 -8.10 -16.15
C SER A 356 7.87 -9.25 -15.39
N THR A 357 8.48 -9.67 -14.28
CA THR A 357 8.05 -10.85 -13.52
C THR A 357 6.82 -10.59 -12.65
N LEU A 358 6.72 -9.39 -12.07
CA LEU A 358 5.59 -8.97 -11.22
C LEU A 358 4.52 -8.24 -12.01
N ILE A 359 4.91 -7.47 -13.03
CA ILE A 359 4.00 -6.73 -13.91
C ILE A 359 4.32 -6.98 -15.38
N SER A 360 3.27 -7.25 -16.17
CA SER A 360 3.41 -7.44 -17.63
C SER A 360 3.87 -6.15 -18.31
N GLU A 361 4.63 -6.29 -19.38
CA GLU A 361 5.08 -5.15 -20.21
C GLU A 361 3.92 -4.26 -20.69
N ASN A 362 2.69 -4.77 -20.78
CA ASN A 362 1.52 -4.02 -21.25
C ASN A 362 0.63 -3.48 -20.12
N GLN A 363 1.07 -3.56 -18.86
CA GLN A 363 0.30 -3.16 -17.69
C GLN A 363 1.03 -2.13 -16.83
N GLN A 364 2.22 -1.71 -17.26
CA GLN A 364 3.07 -0.75 -16.56
C GLN A 364 2.45 0.65 -16.56
N SER A 365 2.63 1.39 -15.46
CA SER A 365 2.19 2.77 -15.38
C SER A 365 3.05 3.60 -14.42
N SER A 366 3.01 4.91 -14.62
CA SER A 366 3.62 5.89 -13.70
C SER A 366 2.67 6.30 -12.57
N SER A 367 1.38 5.97 -12.63
CA SER A 367 0.42 6.36 -11.59
C SER A 367 0.78 5.81 -10.23
N GLY A 368 1.13 4.51 -10.15
CA GLY A 368 1.54 3.89 -8.90
C GLY A 368 2.70 4.65 -8.25
N PRO A 369 3.89 4.70 -8.90
CA PRO A 369 5.05 5.44 -8.39
C PRO A 369 4.80 6.93 -8.15
N TYR A 370 3.96 7.60 -8.95
CA TYR A 370 3.67 9.02 -8.74
C TYR A 370 2.88 9.26 -7.45
N PHE A 371 1.80 8.50 -7.23
CA PHE A 371 0.94 8.70 -6.05
C PHE A 371 1.55 8.07 -4.80
N MET A 372 2.09 6.87 -4.92
CA MET A 372 2.53 6.03 -3.80
C MET A 372 4.05 5.96 -3.63
N GLY A 373 4.84 6.72 -4.40
CA GLY A 373 6.29 6.71 -4.31
C GLY A 373 7.00 5.39 -4.67
N ASP A 374 8.23 5.50 -5.14
CA ASP A 374 9.14 4.40 -5.48
C ASP A 374 10.60 4.87 -5.34
N SER A 375 11.23 4.58 -4.21
CA SER A 375 12.57 5.05 -3.82
C SER A 375 13.66 4.18 -4.43
N ARG A 376 13.30 2.98 -4.88
CA ARG A 376 14.13 2.21 -5.82
C ARG A 376 14.46 3.04 -7.08
N ILE A 377 13.54 3.90 -7.52
CA ILE A 377 13.74 4.80 -8.67
C ILE A 377 14.37 6.11 -8.21
N GLY A 378 13.78 6.76 -7.20
CA GLY A 378 14.19 8.08 -6.73
C GLY A 378 14.31 9.08 -7.89
N THR A 379 15.47 9.75 -8.00
CA THR A 379 15.78 10.64 -9.13
C THR A 379 16.50 9.96 -10.30
N ASP A 380 16.92 8.70 -10.16
CA ASP A 380 17.66 7.96 -11.20
C ASP A 380 16.73 7.00 -11.96
N ILE A 381 16.02 7.55 -12.94
CA ILE A 381 15.14 6.75 -13.81
C ILE A 381 15.88 5.68 -14.62
N SER A 382 17.22 5.68 -14.67
CA SER A 382 17.97 4.63 -15.35
C SER A 382 17.87 3.29 -14.63
N ILE A 383 17.38 3.24 -13.38
CA ILE A 383 17.07 2.01 -12.65
C ILE A 383 15.86 1.28 -13.23
N ILE A 384 14.97 1.99 -13.93
CA ILE A 384 13.77 1.42 -14.57
C ILE A 384 14.16 0.41 -15.66
N ASP A 385 13.35 -0.64 -15.81
CA ASP A 385 13.54 -1.67 -16.81
C ASP A 385 13.73 -1.08 -18.22
N SER A 386 14.73 -1.60 -18.92
CA SER A 386 15.13 -1.05 -20.21
C SER A 386 14.08 -1.29 -21.31
N SER A 387 13.24 -2.31 -21.21
CA SER A 387 12.16 -2.52 -22.18
C SER A 387 11.10 -1.41 -22.07
N LEU A 388 10.75 -1.00 -20.85
CA LEU A 388 9.85 0.12 -20.58
C LEU A 388 10.44 1.43 -21.11
N LEU A 389 11.65 1.79 -20.70
CA LEU A 389 12.32 3.03 -21.12
C LEU A 389 12.43 3.16 -22.66
N ASN A 390 12.61 2.04 -23.37
CA ASN A 390 12.73 2.00 -24.83
C ASN A 390 11.39 1.99 -25.57
N LYS A 391 10.24 1.90 -24.89
CA LYS A 391 8.92 1.90 -25.56
C LYS A 391 8.78 3.18 -26.39
N PRO A 392 8.46 3.07 -27.69
CA PRO A 392 8.37 4.22 -28.57
C PRO A 392 7.11 5.05 -28.30
N MET A 393 7.24 6.36 -28.46
CA MET A 393 6.17 7.34 -28.33
C MET A 393 6.15 8.25 -29.57
N ASP A 394 4.98 8.75 -29.95
CA ASP A 394 4.87 9.74 -31.00
C ASP A 394 5.19 11.14 -30.46
N ALA A 395 6.39 11.62 -30.78
CA ALA A 395 6.91 12.92 -30.36
C ALA A 395 6.06 14.11 -30.80
N SER A 396 5.12 13.94 -31.75
CA SER A 396 4.19 15.01 -32.14
C SER A 396 3.08 15.26 -31.13
N TYR A 397 2.82 14.30 -30.24
CA TYR A 397 1.76 14.37 -29.23
C TYR A 397 2.27 14.54 -27.81
N TYR A 398 3.52 14.14 -27.54
CA TYR A 398 4.02 14.02 -26.18
C TYR A 398 4.90 15.19 -25.74
N TYR A 399 4.70 15.58 -24.48
CA TYR A 399 5.45 16.63 -23.82
C TYR A 399 6.97 16.44 -24.00
N GLY A 400 7.68 17.54 -24.22
CA GLY A 400 9.13 17.51 -24.46
C GLY A 400 9.55 17.03 -25.85
N ASN A 401 8.62 16.79 -26.79
CA ASN A 401 8.87 16.13 -28.07
C ASN A 401 9.50 14.73 -27.89
N SER A 402 8.97 13.99 -26.92
CA SER A 402 9.54 12.73 -26.46
C SER A 402 9.20 11.58 -27.41
N SER A 403 10.24 10.88 -27.89
CA SER A 403 10.08 9.77 -28.85
C SER A 403 10.12 8.38 -28.21
N ASN A 404 10.37 8.31 -26.91
CA ASN A 404 10.29 7.11 -26.08
C ASN A 404 10.00 7.49 -24.61
N VAL A 405 9.72 6.48 -23.78
CA VAL A 405 9.40 6.67 -22.36
C VAL A 405 10.56 7.30 -21.59
N GLU A 406 11.82 6.93 -21.88
CA GLU A 406 13.00 7.53 -21.24
C GLU A 406 13.04 9.06 -21.43
N GLN A 407 12.86 9.53 -22.67
CA GLN A 407 12.83 10.97 -22.98
C GLN A 407 11.63 11.65 -22.31
N PHE A 408 10.50 10.97 -22.23
CA PHE A 408 9.27 11.49 -21.64
C PHE A 408 9.36 11.66 -20.13
N LEU A 409 9.92 10.67 -19.42
CA LEU A 409 10.21 10.75 -18.00
C LEU A 409 11.35 11.73 -17.69
N SER A 410 12.32 11.88 -18.59
CA SER A 410 13.41 12.88 -18.46
C SER A 410 13.01 14.30 -18.82
N ALA A 411 11.80 14.50 -19.36
CA ALA A 411 11.32 15.81 -19.79
C ALA A 411 11.00 16.73 -18.59
N ASP A 412 10.84 16.15 -17.40
CA ASP A 412 10.78 16.86 -16.12
C ASP A 412 11.80 16.30 -15.12
N ILE A 413 11.99 17.05 -14.03
CA ILE A 413 12.83 16.63 -12.90
C ILE A 413 11.87 16.33 -11.76
N HIS A 414 11.75 15.05 -11.42
CA HIS A 414 10.91 14.58 -10.33
C HIS A 414 11.69 13.52 -9.54
N ASP A 415 11.50 13.54 -8.22
CA ASP A 415 11.97 12.49 -7.35
C ASP A 415 10.82 11.50 -7.18
N TRP A 416 10.94 10.33 -7.81
CA TRP A 416 9.89 9.31 -7.76
C TRP A 416 9.79 8.64 -6.39
N SER A 417 10.72 8.88 -5.46
CA SER A 417 10.52 8.47 -4.08
C SER A 417 9.44 9.29 -3.39
N GLU A 418 9.10 10.49 -3.87
CA GLU A 418 8.17 11.38 -3.18
C GLU A 418 6.70 11.00 -3.44
N PRO A 419 5.91 10.73 -2.39
CA PRO A 419 4.52 10.29 -2.54
C PRO A 419 3.57 11.45 -2.74
N MET A 420 3.08 11.61 -3.97
CA MET A 420 2.16 12.72 -4.26
C MET A 420 0.78 12.55 -3.61
N ILE A 421 0.47 11.37 -3.03
CA ILE A 421 -0.74 11.15 -2.22
C ILE A 421 -0.87 12.17 -1.08
N ASN A 422 0.25 12.61 -0.50
CA ASN A 422 0.31 13.59 0.59
C ASN A 422 -0.23 14.97 0.18
N THR A 423 -0.34 15.23 -1.13
CA THR A 423 -0.83 16.50 -1.66
C THR A 423 -2.32 16.49 -2.02
N LEU A 424 -2.98 15.33 -1.99
CA LEU A 424 -4.37 15.18 -2.44
C LEU A 424 -5.38 16.06 -1.67
N PRO A 425 -5.31 16.19 -0.33
CA PRO A 425 -6.23 17.08 0.39
C PRO A 425 -6.12 18.54 -0.05
N SER A 426 -4.92 19.00 -0.42
CA SER A 426 -4.71 20.38 -0.92
C SER A 426 -5.35 20.64 -2.28
N HIS A 427 -5.70 19.58 -3.01
CA HIS A 427 -6.45 19.59 -4.26
C HIS A 427 -7.93 19.21 -4.07
N ASN A 428 -8.43 19.23 -2.82
CA ASN A 428 -9.75 18.78 -2.42
C ASN A 428 -10.08 17.31 -2.73
N ILE A 429 -9.07 16.45 -2.87
CA ILE A 429 -9.28 15.05 -3.21
C ILE A 429 -9.33 14.22 -1.93
N PHE A 430 -10.40 13.44 -1.77
CA PHE A 430 -10.62 12.60 -0.59
C PHE A 430 -10.45 11.10 -0.86
N ALA A 431 -10.43 10.67 -2.12
CA ALA A 431 -10.35 9.27 -2.48
C ALA A 431 -9.69 9.03 -3.85
N ILE A 432 -9.01 7.89 -3.97
CA ILE A 432 -8.50 7.33 -5.22
C ILE A 432 -8.95 5.88 -5.38
N LEU A 433 -9.58 5.58 -6.51
CA LEU A 433 -10.06 4.25 -6.86
C LEU A 433 -9.22 3.66 -8.00
N TRP A 434 -8.59 2.53 -7.68
CA TRP A 434 -7.59 1.86 -8.49
C TRP A 434 -8.17 0.74 -9.34
N GLY A 435 -7.83 0.77 -10.63
CA GLY A 435 -8.14 -0.25 -11.62
C GLY A 435 -9.42 0.00 -12.39
N GLY A 436 -9.77 -1.01 -13.20
CA GLY A 436 -10.91 -1.03 -14.11
C GLY A 436 -11.05 -2.43 -14.71
N GLY A 437 -12.04 -2.64 -15.57
CA GLY A 437 -12.21 -3.89 -16.31
C GLY A 437 -11.00 -4.28 -17.17
N SER A 438 -10.22 -3.32 -17.67
CA SER A 438 -9.00 -3.52 -18.49
C SER A 438 -7.75 -2.82 -17.94
N THR A 439 -7.79 -2.32 -16.71
CA THR A 439 -6.70 -1.55 -16.09
C THR A 439 -6.24 -2.25 -14.83
N THR A 440 -4.93 -2.26 -14.57
CA THR A 440 -4.32 -2.87 -13.38
C THR A 440 -4.98 -2.34 -12.10
N SER A 441 -5.36 -3.25 -11.20
CA SER A 441 -5.99 -2.97 -9.91
C SER A 441 -5.10 -3.39 -8.74
N VAL A 442 -5.47 -3.02 -7.51
CA VAL A 442 -4.74 -3.42 -6.28
C VAL A 442 -4.76 -4.94 -6.13
N SER A 443 -5.93 -5.55 -6.32
CA SER A 443 -6.08 -7.00 -6.45
C SER A 443 -6.72 -7.29 -7.81
N PRO A 444 -6.19 -8.22 -8.60
CA PRO A 444 -6.77 -8.56 -9.90
C PRO A 444 -8.19 -9.13 -9.75
N ILE A 445 -9.03 -8.80 -10.72
CA ILE A 445 -10.30 -9.45 -11.01
C ILE A 445 -10.17 -10.35 -12.24
N SER A 446 -11.21 -11.11 -12.56
CA SER A 446 -11.22 -12.06 -13.69
C SER A 446 -10.92 -11.46 -15.07
N THR A 447 -11.00 -10.14 -15.25
CA THR A 447 -10.81 -9.46 -16.55
C THR A 447 -9.56 -8.59 -16.64
N ASN A 448 -8.86 -8.35 -15.53
CA ASN A 448 -7.65 -7.54 -15.50
C ASN A 448 -6.49 -8.30 -14.83
N SER A 449 -5.42 -7.57 -14.52
CA SER A 449 -4.19 -8.07 -13.88
C SER A 449 -3.88 -7.30 -12.62
N GLY A 450 -3.04 -7.89 -11.76
CA GLY A 450 -2.36 -7.17 -10.70
C GLY A 450 -0.97 -6.73 -11.15
N ASP A 451 -0.25 -6.14 -10.22
CA ASP A 451 1.14 -5.66 -10.36
C ASP A 451 2.12 -6.47 -9.50
N GLY A 452 1.76 -7.70 -9.15
CA GLY A 452 2.55 -8.56 -8.27
C GLY A 452 2.54 -8.11 -6.82
N ASP A 453 1.41 -7.57 -6.37
CA ASP A 453 1.12 -7.07 -5.03
C ASP A 453 1.85 -5.76 -4.66
N TRP A 454 2.57 -5.12 -5.60
CA TRP A 454 3.29 -3.87 -5.35
C TRP A 454 2.37 -2.76 -4.81
N MET A 455 1.23 -2.52 -5.44
CA MET A 455 0.27 -1.52 -4.96
C MET A 455 -0.41 -1.96 -3.67
N ALA A 456 -0.65 -3.26 -3.47
CA ALA A 456 -1.23 -3.78 -2.24
C ALA A 456 -0.31 -3.50 -1.05
N ASP A 457 0.99 -3.76 -1.19
CA ASP A 457 2.02 -3.47 -0.19
C ASP A 457 2.12 -1.96 0.10
N LYS A 458 2.05 -1.12 -0.94
CA LYS A 458 2.04 0.34 -0.78
C LYS A 458 0.82 0.84 0.00
N ILE A 459 -0.35 0.27 -0.28
CA ILE A 459 -1.58 0.61 0.45
C ILE A 459 -1.50 0.10 1.89
N GLU A 460 -0.94 -1.08 2.14
CA GLU A 460 -0.72 -1.58 3.51
C GLU A 460 0.17 -0.63 4.32
N GLN A 461 1.31 -0.22 3.75
CA GLN A 461 2.24 0.75 4.36
C GLN A 461 1.54 2.08 4.67
N TYR A 462 0.85 2.65 3.68
CA TYR A 462 0.05 3.88 3.85
C TYR A 462 -0.98 3.75 4.97
N SER A 463 -1.53 2.55 5.17
CA SER A 463 -2.59 2.30 6.14
C SER A 463 -2.16 2.41 7.60
N HIS A 464 -0.85 2.47 7.88
CA HIS A 464 -0.29 2.68 9.23
C HIS A 464 -0.26 4.16 9.64
N ASP A 465 -0.06 5.08 8.69
CA ASP A 465 -0.09 6.53 8.93
C ASP A 465 -0.73 7.28 7.75
N PRO A 466 -2.05 7.13 7.53
CA PRO A 466 -2.72 7.67 6.36
C PRO A 466 -2.81 9.20 6.40
N VAL A 467 -2.81 9.81 5.22
CA VAL A 467 -2.99 11.26 5.04
C VAL A 467 -4.40 11.65 5.43
N LYS A 468 -4.56 12.37 6.54
CA LYS A 468 -5.85 12.89 7.00
C LYS A 468 -6.36 13.97 6.05
N LEU A 469 -7.69 14.07 5.97
CA LEU A 469 -8.35 15.03 5.07
C LEU A 469 -8.12 16.50 5.46
N ASP A 470 -7.68 16.78 6.69
CA ASP A 470 -7.24 18.13 7.08
C ASP A 470 -5.79 18.44 6.66
N GLY A 471 -5.15 17.53 5.94
CA GLY A 471 -3.76 17.63 5.49
C GLY A 471 -2.73 17.29 6.56
N THR A 472 -3.15 16.79 7.73
CA THR A 472 -2.25 16.22 8.74
C THR A 472 -2.12 14.70 8.53
N GLY A 473 -1.17 14.05 9.21
CA GLY A 473 -0.83 12.66 8.87
C GLY A 473 -0.19 12.55 7.49
N GLY A 474 -0.04 11.33 6.99
CA GLY A 474 0.81 11.09 5.84
C GLY A 474 2.26 11.03 6.28
N GLY A 475 2.65 9.88 6.79
CA GLY A 475 4.03 9.46 6.77
C GLY A 475 4.55 9.50 5.33
N ASP A 476 5.85 9.39 5.15
CA ASP A 476 6.44 9.28 3.82
C ASP A 476 5.83 8.02 3.14
N GLY A 477 4.72 8.20 2.41
CA GLY A 477 4.24 7.24 1.44
C GLY A 477 5.27 7.02 0.34
N GLY A 478 6.39 7.75 0.38
CA GLY A 478 7.58 7.46 -0.38
C GLY A 478 8.13 6.18 0.16
N ASP A 479 8.24 5.19 -0.72
CA ASP A 479 9.01 3.97 -0.48
C ASP A 479 10.13 4.23 0.52
N GLY A 480 9.94 3.73 1.74
CA GLY A 480 10.71 4.13 2.91
C GLY A 480 12.18 4.21 2.58
N GLY A 481 12.64 5.44 2.32
CA GLY A 481 14.02 5.85 2.51
C GLY A 481 14.15 6.22 3.97
N ASP A 482 14.04 5.20 4.84
CA ASP A 482 14.22 5.23 6.29
C ASP A 482 13.29 6.19 7.08
N GLY A 483 12.33 5.59 7.80
CA GLY A 483 11.48 6.31 8.74
C GLY A 483 10.39 5.46 9.41
N GLY A 484 10.67 4.20 9.71
CA GLY A 484 9.75 3.27 10.39
C GLY A 484 10.50 2.23 11.21
N ASP A 485 11.29 2.73 12.17
CA ASP A 485 12.17 2.07 13.14
C ASP A 485 13.34 1.27 12.56
N ASN A 486 14.56 1.75 12.81
CA ASN A 486 15.78 0.96 12.71
C ASN A 486 15.58 -0.35 13.51
N LEU A 487 15.60 -1.48 12.81
CA LEU A 487 15.42 -2.81 13.35
C LEU A 487 16.77 -3.33 13.88
N PRO A 488 16.79 -3.94 15.08
CA PRO A 488 18.03 -4.49 15.60
C PRO A 488 18.57 -5.57 14.63
N PRO A 489 19.89 -5.69 14.46
CA PRO A 489 20.48 -6.68 13.57
C PRO A 489 20.00 -8.10 13.88
N GLU A 490 19.81 -8.94 12.88
CA GLU A 490 19.56 -10.37 13.10
C GLU A 490 20.89 -11.11 13.28
N VAL A 491 21.04 -11.85 14.39
CA VAL A 491 22.30 -12.53 14.74
C VAL A 491 22.09 -14.03 14.86
N ASN A 492 22.78 -14.78 14.02
CA ASN A 492 22.82 -16.24 14.06
C ASN A 492 24.24 -16.71 14.41
N LEU A 493 24.34 -17.53 15.45
CA LEU A 493 25.60 -18.15 15.86
C LEU A 493 25.70 -19.57 15.34
N SER A 494 26.88 -19.93 14.85
CA SER A 494 27.25 -21.30 14.55
C SER A 494 28.55 -21.64 15.23
N THR A 495 28.67 -22.88 15.72
CA THR A 495 29.91 -23.38 16.31
C THR A 495 30.51 -24.45 15.41
N SER A 496 31.83 -24.54 15.41
CA SER A 496 32.57 -25.67 14.85
C SER A 496 32.18 -27.02 15.46
N GLN A 497 31.69 -27.02 16.72
CA GLN A 497 31.23 -28.19 17.44
C GLN A 497 30.28 -27.84 18.59
N ASP A 498 29.14 -28.52 18.69
CA ASP A 498 28.12 -28.34 19.75
C ASP A 498 28.50 -29.04 21.06
N SER A 499 29.46 -29.96 20.99
CA SER A 499 30.08 -30.64 22.13
C SER A 499 31.57 -30.81 21.87
N VAL A 500 32.39 -30.59 22.90
CA VAL A 500 33.85 -30.71 22.83
C VAL A 500 34.36 -31.35 24.11
N ASP A 501 35.43 -32.12 24.03
CA ASP A 501 36.14 -32.56 25.23
C ASP A 501 36.87 -31.37 25.89
N GLU A 502 37.06 -31.40 27.21
CA GLU A 502 37.88 -30.38 27.88
C GLU A 502 39.24 -30.17 27.22
N GLN A 503 39.76 -28.95 27.28
CA GLN A 503 40.97 -28.50 26.57
C GLN A 503 40.90 -28.59 25.03
N GLY A 504 39.73 -28.92 24.45
CA GLY A 504 39.51 -28.88 23.02
C GLY A 504 39.31 -27.46 22.47
N GLU A 505 39.68 -27.25 21.20
CA GLU A 505 39.59 -25.96 20.51
C GLU A 505 38.19 -25.71 19.94
N VAL A 506 37.61 -24.56 20.25
CA VAL A 506 36.28 -24.16 19.77
C VAL A 506 36.37 -22.85 19.02
N THR A 507 35.82 -22.83 17.81
CA THR A 507 35.54 -21.60 17.07
C THR A 507 34.03 -21.41 16.93
N VAL A 508 33.57 -20.21 17.28
CA VAL A 508 32.18 -19.75 17.08
C VAL A 508 32.18 -18.62 16.07
N ASN A 509 31.36 -18.75 15.03
CA ASN A 509 31.19 -17.77 13.98
C ASN A 509 29.80 -17.13 14.11
N SER A 510 29.72 -15.84 13.77
CA SER A 510 28.44 -15.13 13.63
C SER A 510 28.12 -14.84 12.18
N GLU A 511 26.86 -15.04 11.82
CA GLU A 511 26.24 -14.42 10.65
C GLU A 511 25.32 -13.31 11.15
N VAL A 512 25.59 -12.08 10.73
CA VAL A 512 24.81 -10.90 11.08
C VAL A 512 24.17 -10.35 9.82
N ASN A 513 22.86 -10.13 9.90
CA ASN A 513 22.12 -9.42 8.88
C ASN A 513 21.26 -8.32 9.52
N ASP A 514 21.65 -7.09 9.31
CA ASP A 514 20.90 -5.89 9.63
C ASP A 514 19.77 -5.69 8.60
N PRO A 515 18.50 -5.77 9.02
CA PRO A 515 17.36 -5.60 8.13
C PRO A 515 17.30 -4.24 7.43
N ASP A 516 17.96 -3.21 7.98
CA ASP A 516 17.99 -1.85 7.44
C ASP A 516 19.13 -1.64 6.44
N GLY A 517 19.96 -2.66 6.21
CA GLY A 517 21.04 -2.64 5.21
C GLY A 517 22.40 -2.14 5.74
N ASP A 518 22.51 -1.90 7.05
CA ASP A 518 23.69 -1.34 7.72
C ASP A 518 24.76 -2.38 8.11
N ASN A 519 24.72 -3.56 7.50
CA ASN A 519 25.61 -4.72 7.72
C ASN A 519 27.12 -4.43 7.82
N SER A 520 27.61 -3.35 7.21
CA SER A 520 29.03 -2.96 7.22
C SER A 520 29.42 -1.97 8.32
N GLN A 521 28.47 -1.55 9.16
CA GLN A 521 28.63 -0.53 10.20
C GLN A 521 28.19 -1.00 11.60
N VAL A 522 28.05 -2.32 11.81
CA VAL A 522 27.71 -2.90 13.12
C VAL A 522 28.92 -3.09 14.04
N THR A 523 28.70 -3.10 15.35
CA THR A 523 29.72 -3.35 16.40
C THR A 523 29.45 -4.66 17.13
N TYR A 524 30.49 -5.48 17.32
CA TYR A 524 30.43 -6.80 17.95
C TYR A 524 30.90 -6.76 19.41
N SER A 525 30.17 -7.42 20.32
CA SER A 525 30.53 -7.59 21.73
C SER A 525 30.31 -9.02 22.19
N TRP A 526 31.40 -9.78 22.30
CA TRP A 526 31.38 -11.19 22.68
C TRP A 526 31.55 -11.40 24.19
N SER A 527 30.92 -12.46 24.70
CA SER A 527 31.18 -13.00 26.04
C SER A 527 31.04 -14.51 26.06
N VAL A 528 31.82 -15.16 26.92
CA VAL A 528 31.74 -16.61 27.20
C VAL A 528 31.51 -16.76 28.70
N SER A 529 30.99 -17.92 29.14
CA SER A 529 30.84 -18.27 30.56
C SER A 529 32.04 -17.81 31.40
N GLU A 530 31.75 -17.31 32.60
CA GLU A 530 32.71 -16.68 33.49
C GLU A 530 33.97 -17.54 33.68
N GLY A 531 35.16 -16.94 33.45
CA GLY A 531 36.45 -17.60 33.59
C GLY A 531 37.04 -18.20 32.31
N VAL A 532 36.32 -18.21 31.19
CA VAL A 532 36.85 -18.65 29.89
C VAL A 532 37.42 -17.46 29.10
N GLU A 533 38.71 -17.49 28.81
CA GLU A 533 39.37 -16.51 27.93
C GLU A 533 39.19 -16.88 26.45
N PHE A 534 38.95 -15.89 25.60
CA PHE A 534 38.78 -16.09 24.16
C PHE A 534 39.53 -15.02 23.35
N GLN A 535 39.73 -15.29 22.07
CA GLN A 535 40.32 -14.36 21.11
C GLN A 535 39.31 -14.06 20.00
N GLU A 536 39.07 -12.78 19.74
CA GLU A 536 38.33 -12.34 18.55
C GLU A 536 39.20 -12.51 17.31
N ILE A 537 38.62 -13.10 16.27
CA ILE A 537 39.22 -13.34 14.96
C ILE A 537 38.25 -12.88 13.86
N ASP A 538 38.71 -12.89 12.62
CA ASP A 538 37.94 -12.44 11.44
C ASP A 538 37.29 -11.05 11.61
N ASN A 539 38.09 -10.09 12.07
CA ASN A 539 37.66 -8.71 12.34
C ASN A 539 36.46 -8.61 13.31
N GLY A 540 36.31 -9.55 14.25
CA GLY A 540 35.25 -9.53 15.27
C GLY A 540 34.02 -10.38 14.94
N HIS A 541 33.92 -10.95 13.73
CA HIS A 541 32.80 -11.82 13.33
C HIS A 541 32.90 -13.24 13.93
N SER A 542 33.98 -13.55 14.64
CA SER A 542 34.18 -14.87 15.22
C SER A 542 35.05 -14.80 16.46
N ILE A 543 34.86 -15.76 17.36
CA ILE A 543 35.76 -15.97 18.49
C ILE A 543 36.32 -17.38 18.48
N HIS A 544 37.52 -17.51 19.02
CA HIS A 544 38.19 -18.77 19.24
C HIS A 544 38.63 -18.89 20.71
N PHE A 545 38.35 -20.03 21.32
CA PHE A 545 38.80 -20.34 22.68
C PHE A 545 39.10 -21.83 22.84
N ILE A 546 39.79 -22.15 23.94
CA ILE A 546 40.03 -23.53 24.37
C ILE A 546 39.06 -23.82 25.51
N ALA A 547 38.31 -24.91 25.42
CA ALA A 547 37.39 -25.34 26.46
C ALA A 547 38.16 -25.49 27.80
N PRO A 548 37.62 -24.97 28.92
CA PRO A 548 38.26 -25.11 30.21
C PRO A 548 38.29 -26.58 30.63
N ASP A 549 39.22 -26.87 31.52
CA ASP A 549 39.24 -28.08 32.35
C ASP A 549 37.99 -28.06 33.25
N VAL A 550 37.17 -29.11 33.23
CA VAL A 550 35.89 -29.14 33.94
C VAL A 550 35.74 -30.44 34.73
N ASP A 551 35.41 -30.33 36.01
CA ASP A 551 35.30 -31.49 36.92
C ASP A 551 34.02 -32.34 36.71
N ASP A 552 33.15 -31.94 35.77
CA ASP A 552 31.94 -32.63 35.33
C ASP A 552 31.49 -32.04 33.97
N ASP A 553 30.75 -32.81 33.16
CA ASP A 553 30.16 -32.33 31.90
C ASP A 553 29.45 -30.97 32.09
N THR A 554 30.02 -29.92 31.51
CA THR A 554 29.64 -28.53 31.79
C THR A 554 29.20 -27.82 30.52
N ASN A 555 28.10 -27.09 30.60
CA ASN A 555 27.63 -26.26 29.50
C ASN A 555 28.23 -24.86 29.57
N LEU A 556 29.01 -24.50 28.55
CA LEU A 556 29.43 -23.12 28.33
C LEU A 556 28.41 -22.39 27.47
N THR A 557 28.08 -21.16 27.86
CA THR A 557 27.24 -20.29 27.04
C THR A 557 28.10 -19.21 26.42
N VAL A 558 28.16 -19.20 25.10
CA VAL A 558 28.74 -18.10 24.32
C VAL A 558 27.61 -17.16 23.94
N THR A 559 27.79 -15.87 24.15
CA THR A 559 26.80 -14.84 23.83
C THR A 559 27.45 -13.73 23.02
N LEU A 560 26.83 -13.39 21.90
CA LEU A 560 27.17 -12.22 21.10
C LEU A 560 26.04 -11.20 21.21
N GLU A 561 26.41 -9.95 21.45
CA GLU A 561 25.55 -8.78 21.28
C GLU A 561 26.09 -7.95 20.11
N VAL A 562 25.20 -7.60 19.18
CA VAL A 562 25.53 -6.79 18.00
C VAL A 562 24.69 -5.53 18.03
N THR A 563 25.32 -4.39 17.77
CA THR A 563 24.66 -3.07 17.73
C THR A 563 24.91 -2.41 16.39
N ASP A 564 23.86 -1.88 15.75
CA ASP A 564 23.95 -1.17 14.48
C ASP A 564 24.44 0.29 14.61
N SER A 565 24.55 0.99 13.48
CA SER A 565 24.98 2.38 13.38
C SER A 565 24.03 3.36 14.07
N ALA A 566 22.75 3.02 14.15
CA ALA A 566 21.70 3.85 14.74
C ALA A 566 21.52 3.60 16.25
N GLY A 567 22.02 2.48 16.76
CA GLY A 567 22.14 2.14 18.19
C GLY A 567 21.23 1.02 18.70
N GLU A 568 20.45 0.33 17.86
CA GLU A 568 19.66 -0.83 18.31
C GLU A 568 20.52 -2.09 18.38
N SER A 569 20.11 -3.03 19.22
CA SER A 569 20.93 -4.22 19.51
C SER A 569 20.13 -5.51 19.57
N SER A 570 20.75 -6.59 19.12
CA SER A 570 20.25 -7.94 19.32
C SER A 570 21.29 -8.80 20.00
N ARG A 571 20.82 -9.89 20.59
CA ARG A 571 21.65 -10.85 21.31
C ARG A 571 21.32 -12.26 20.90
N SER A 572 22.34 -13.05 20.63
CA SER A 572 22.24 -14.47 20.36
C SER A 572 23.20 -15.25 21.25
N SER A 573 22.79 -16.45 21.66
CA SER A 573 23.59 -17.31 22.53
C SER A 573 23.59 -18.74 22.00
N ILE A 574 24.74 -19.40 22.09
CA ILE A 574 24.89 -20.82 21.80
C ILE A 574 25.49 -21.52 23.02
N VAL A 575 25.02 -22.74 23.28
CA VAL A 575 25.52 -23.57 24.37
C VAL A 575 26.41 -24.65 23.79
N ILE A 576 27.61 -24.79 24.35
CA ILE A 576 28.59 -25.80 23.97
C ILE A 576 28.81 -26.69 25.18
N ASN A 577 28.55 -27.98 25.01
CA ASN A 577 28.73 -28.95 26.07
C ASN A 577 30.20 -29.38 26.11
N VAL A 578 30.89 -29.03 27.18
CA VAL A 578 32.25 -29.50 27.45
C VAL A 578 32.13 -30.81 28.20
N HIS A 579 32.58 -31.89 27.57
CA HIS A 579 32.69 -33.17 28.23
C HIS A 579 33.89 -33.14 29.14
N ASP A 580 33.63 -33.39 30.41
CA ASP A 580 34.68 -33.75 31.34
C ASP A 580 35.25 -35.09 30.87
N LEU A 581 36.53 -35.07 30.52
CA LEU A 581 37.22 -36.26 30.08
C LEU A 581 37.83 -37.03 31.23
N ASP A 582 37.31 -36.85 32.46
CA ASP A 582 38.02 -37.26 33.66
C ASP A 582 38.56 -38.67 33.48
N SER A 583 39.89 -38.70 33.56
CA SER A 583 40.76 -39.65 32.89
C SER A 583 40.64 -41.03 33.48
N GLY A 584 39.49 -41.67 33.33
CA GLY A 584 39.20 -42.92 33.98
C GLY A 584 39.15 -42.82 35.51
N ASN A 585 38.06 -43.38 35.99
CA ASN A 585 38.06 -44.42 37.01
C ASN A 585 37.48 -43.99 38.35
N GLY A 586 36.15 -44.05 38.40
CA GLY A 586 35.52 -44.95 39.35
C GLY A 586 35.27 -44.37 40.73
N GLY A 587 34.08 -43.78 40.87
CA GLY A 587 33.20 -44.10 41.99
C GLY A 587 33.67 -43.71 43.38
N GLY A 588 33.24 -42.53 43.82
CA GLY A 588 33.22 -42.12 45.22
C GLY A 588 34.58 -41.62 45.69
N ASN A 589 34.65 -40.53 46.43
CA ASN A 589 33.89 -40.43 47.66
C ASN A 589 33.85 -38.97 48.11
N SER A 590 32.67 -38.47 48.47
CA SER A 590 32.48 -37.24 49.22
C SER A 590 32.99 -37.35 50.68
N ASP A 591 34.15 -37.96 50.89
CA ASP A 591 34.61 -38.51 52.18
C ASP A 591 36.13 -38.31 52.39
N VAL A 592 36.75 -37.42 51.62
CA VAL A 592 38.09 -36.90 51.93
C VAL A 592 37.96 -35.52 52.58
N ASP A 593 38.68 -35.29 53.66
CA ASP A 593 38.68 -34.02 54.39
C ASP A 593 39.59 -32.98 53.73
N TYR A 594 40.70 -33.42 53.09
CA TYR A 594 41.70 -32.53 52.45
C TYR A 594 42.36 -33.18 51.23
N VAL A 595 43.03 -32.36 50.40
CA VAL A 595 43.96 -32.81 49.35
C VAL A 595 45.37 -32.34 49.70
N TYR A 596 46.37 -33.21 49.67
CA TYR A 596 47.74 -32.87 50.10
C TYR A 596 48.42 -31.91 49.10
N PRO A 597 49.13 -30.85 49.56
CA PRO A 597 49.52 -30.55 50.94
C PRO A 597 48.61 -29.56 51.68
N GLU A 598 47.39 -29.32 51.22
CA GLU A 598 46.52 -28.29 51.80
C GLU A 598 46.07 -28.66 53.22
N GLY A 599 46.14 -27.68 54.12
CA GLY A 599 45.71 -27.86 55.51
C GLY A 599 46.55 -28.86 56.32
N LEU A 600 47.77 -29.17 55.87
CA LEU A 600 48.66 -30.14 56.49
C LEU A 600 48.76 -29.98 58.01
N GLU A 601 48.85 -28.75 58.53
CA GLU A 601 48.90 -28.48 59.97
C GLU A 601 47.66 -28.94 60.76
N ASN A 602 46.55 -29.21 60.07
CA ASN A 602 45.28 -29.64 60.63
C ASN A 602 45.04 -31.15 60.51
N TYR A 603 45.99 -31.91 59.93
CA TYR A 603 45.83 -33.36 59.79
C TYR A 603 45.95 -34.02 61.15
N THR A 604 44.85 -34.64 61.58
CA THR A 604 44.76 -35.31 62.88
C THR A 604 44.23 -36.73 62.70
N GLU A 605 44.23 -37.54 63.76
CA GLU A 605 43.75 -38.91 63.68
C GLU A 605 42.29 -38.95 63.19
N GLY A 606 42.03 -39.73 62.14
CA GLY A 606 40.75 -39.84 61.48
C GLY A 606 40.63 -39.04 60.18
N THR A 607 41.51 -38.04 59.96
CA THR A 607 41.48 -37.20 58.75
C THR A 607 41.78 -38.01 57.50
N VAL A 608 40.91 -37.91 56.49
CA VAL A 608 41.09 -38.56 55.19
C VAL A 608 41.65 -37.57 54.18
N VAL A 609 42.74 -37.92 53.51
CA VAL A 609 43.47 -37.01 52.61
C VAL A 609 43.76 -37.70 51.29
N ASP A 610 43.46 -37.01 50.19
CA ASP A 610 43.87 -37.44 48.86
C ASP A 610 45.31 -36.97 48.57
N PHE A 611 46.21 -37.90 48.25
CA PHE A 611 47.60 -37.63 47.87
C PHE A 611 47.81 -37.70 46.34
N GLY A 612 46.75 -37.53 45.55
CA GLY A 612 46.77 -37.60 44.10
C GLY A 612 47.17 -38.99 43.62
N THR A 613 48.26 -39.09 42.85
CA THR A 613 48.73 -40.38 42.30
C THR A 613 49.11 -41.43 43.36
N GLU A 614 49.34 -41.04 44.61
CA GLU A 614 49.62 -41.97 45.72
C GLU A 614 48.33 -42.58 46.32
N GLY A 615 47.15 -42.09 45.93
CA GLY A 615 45.82 -42.50 46.39
C GLY A 615 45.33 -41.76 47.65
N ILE A 616 44.20 -42.21 48.17
CA ILE A 616 43.52 -41.65 49.35
C ILE A 616 43.97 -42.38 50.62
N TRP A 617 44.35 -41.62 51.65
CA TRP A 617 44.85 -42.17 52.91
C TRP A 617 44.18 -41.53 54.12
N GLN A 618 43.87 -42.34 55.12
CA GLN A 618 43.39 -41.87 56.42
C GLN A 618 44.51 -41.82 57.44
N CYS A 619 44.65 -40.70 58.15
CA CYS A 619 45.54 -40.57 59.28
C CYS A 619 45.05 -41.47 60.43
N TYR A 620 45.91 -42.36 60.95
CA TYR A 620 45.50 -43.34 61.97
C TYR A 620 46.64 -43.74 62.90
N GLY A 621 46.29 -44.32 64.06
CA GLY A 621 47.24 -45.10 64.86
C GLY A 621 48.12 -44.28 65.80
N ALA A 622 49.01 -44.96 66.52
CA ALA A 622 49.78 -44.36 67.62
C ALA A 622 50.72 -43.21 67.20
N TRP A 623 50.95 -43.04 65.89
CA TRP A 623 51.80 -42.01 65.31
C TRP A 623 51.02 -40.93 64.56
N ALA A 624 49.69 -40.89 64.68
CA ALA A 624 48.82 -39.92 63.99
C ALA A 624 49.21 -38.45 64.20
N ALA A 625 49.88 -38.11 65.30
CA ALA A 625 50.41 -36.76 65.53
C ALA A 625 51.47 -36.31 64.50
N ASN A 626 52.02 -37.23 63.70
CA ASN A 626 52.98 -36.94 62.65
C ASN A 626 52.32 -36.75 61.26
N CYS A 627 51.02 -36.97 61.13
CA CYS A 627 50.30 -36.77 59.86
C CYS A 627 50.41 -35.32 59.36
N SER A 628 50.51 -34.36 60.28
CA SER A 628 50.69 -32.94 59.96
C SER A 628 52.14 -32.55 59.61
N ASN A 629 53.01 -33.52 59.34
CA ASN A 629 54.41 -33.30 58.98
C ASN A 629 54.72 -33.98 57.64
N SER A 630 55.04 -33.17 56.64
CA SER A 630 55.26 -33.61 55.26
C SER A 630 56.37 -34.65 55.11
N ALA A 631 57.36 -34.68 56.01
CA ALA A 631 58.44 -35.67 55.98
C ALA A 631 57.97 -37.12 56.20
N TYR A 632 56.71 -37.31 56.60
CA TYR A 632 56.09 -38.58 56.93
C TYR A 632 54.87 -38.91 56.04
N ALA A 633 54.61 -38.07 55.03
CA ALA A 633 53.48 -38.21 54.10
C ALA A 633 53.75 -39.27 53.00
N PRO A 634 52.71 -39.97 52.51
CA PRO A 634 52.77 -40.77 51.28
C PRO A 634 53.44 -40.00 50.12
N GLY A 635 54.28 -40.67 49.33
CA GLY A 635 55.06 -40.06 48.24
C GLY A 635 56.22 -39.15 48.65
N VAL A 636 56.32 -38.73 49.92
CA VAL A 636 57.34 -37.78 50.41
C VAL A 636 58.31 -38.39 51.43
N ALA A 637 57.86 -39.35 52.24
CA ALA A 637 58.69 -39.93 53.30
C ALA A 637 59.94 -40.65 52.76
N ALA A 638 61.08 -40.45 53.44
CA ALA A 638 62.36 -41.06 53.05
C ALA A 638 62.43 -42.58 53.30
N ASP A 639 61.60 -43.08 54.22
CA ASP A 639 61.44 -44.51 54.49
C ASP A 639 59.94 -44.86 54.40
N PRO A 640 59.53 -45.76 53.48
CA PRO A 640 58.13 -46.16 53.32
C PRO A 640 57.50 -46.74 54.59
N THR A 641 58.29 -47.36 55.46
CA THR A 641 57.80 -47.93 56.73
C THR A 641 57.32 -46.87 57.71
N TRP A 642 57.69 -45.61 57.50
CA TRP A 642 57.17 -44.50 58.30
C TRP A 642 55.75 -44.18 57.89
N VAL A 643 55.41 -44.23 56.60
CA VAL A 643 54.06 -43.93 56.10
C VAL A 643 53.02 -44.87 56.73
N GLU A 644 53.28 -46.17 56.71
CA GLU A 644 52.35 -47.20 57.21
C GLU A 644 52.05 -47.10 58.73
N GLN A 645 52.86 -46.35 59.50
CA GLN A 645 52.66 -46.16 60.93
C GLN A 645 51.63 -45.09 61.28
N GLN A 646 51.40 -44.11 60.38
CA GLN A 646 50.40 -43.06 60.60
C GLN A 646 49.42 -42.82 59.45
N TRP A 647 49.59 -43.50 58.31
CA TRP A 647 48.68 -43.41 57.16
C TRP A 647 48.21 -44.79 56.74
N LYS A 648 46.89 -44.92 56.57
CA LYS A 648 46.24 -46.13 56.06
C LYS A 648 45.58 -45.83 54.73
N LYS A 649 46.04 -46.46 53.65
CA LYS A 649 45.44 -46.31 52.31
C LYS A 649 44.01 -46.83 52.31
N LEU A 650 43.10 -46.08 51.70
CA LEU A 650 41.68 -46.36 51.65
C LEU A 650 41.20 -46.87 50.30
N ASP A 651 41.92 -46.58 49.22
CA ASP A 651 41.59 -46.92 47.83
C ASP A 651 42.52 -47.96 47.18
#